data_AF-A0A3N5LQ25-F1
#
_entry.id   AF-A0A3N5LQ25-F1
#
_cell.length_a   1.000
_cell.length_b   1.000
_cell.length_c   1.000
_cell.angle_alpha   90.00
_cell.angle_beta   90.00
_cell.angle_gamma   90.00
#
_symmetry.space_group_name_H-M   'P 1'
#
loop_
_entity.id
_entity.type
_entity.pdbx_description
1 polymer ?
#
loop_
_entity_poly.entity_id
_entity_poly.type
_entity_poly.pdbx_seq_one_letter_code
_entity_poly.pdbx_strand_id
1 'polypeptide(L)'
;MRDRKQTALRWIGLGAALTAVLSAVLLLSVHLHARWVTPIDKARVEALKEAARTDTEVQKTLQPEMDRQHQAQVRRRRVYDWGGLLFVVSAGVFVVWYRWSLPAQRLPRRIQSKSAALVPAAPLIQIIPSGPSAALDLLPVEEILQSTGRKPEAVISILQSIQSRYRYLPNEALKKVCEASAITPARIAGVSTFYGQFRHRPVGEHIIRVCEGTACHVAGAVEVKNELCRCLGIKDGSHTDPSGRFTVERVACIGSCSLAPVVTIDEEVYGRVSPLTAGGMIGNFLQTLAGSRPGSAGVSPALGTGASPPRSCAGTTRRKENGSGKTAERSLRGETGGAVRGGIEMRIGLGSCGIASGARHVQSALQETLHSLGGGAAVKAVGCSGLCHAEPLLEVVANGHRTLYGNVTPGDVRKIARRHIKPHGVWRTIREGFQETCAQVFEDDAWAPATSRELDARPSMEKQVRVVLENCGQIEPLSLHDYRAREGMQALEHCLKHLSPDEVIEKVRISGLRGRGGAGFPTARKWDIVRRAPGEVKYVICNGDEGDPGAFMDRAVMEADPFRVIEGLAIAAYAVGAAEGFVYVRREYPIAVRHMREAIRLAIENGLLGERIFGSSFTFTLHVKEGAGAFVCGEETALIQSMEGERGMPRLRPPYPAESGLWGKPTLINNVETLACLPWIFRRGPEAFAAMGTERSKGTKVFSLVGKVNRGGLIEVPMGITIREIVEEIGGGIRDGRKFKAVLAGGPSGGCIPASLADTRIDYEELASTGSIMGSGGLAVLDDRDCAVEIARYFLEFTQNESCGKCTFCRIGTKRMLEILERICGGKGRPSDLETLEELSRLVSKASLCGLGQTAPNPVLTTLRYFRDEYEAHISERRCPAAQCKALIHYRVLENCTGCTLCAQACPVAAIENRPYARHEVIDDRCTRCGMCLTACPEGAIEVR
;
A
#
# COMPACT_ATOMS: atom_id res chain seq x y z
N MET A 1 -20.03 -61.64 -18.57
CA MET A 1 -18.65 -62.05 -18.18
C MET A 1 -17.57 -61.88 -19.26
N ARG A 2 -17.86 -61.57 -20.53
CA ARG A 2 -16.79 -61.30 -21.55
C ARG A 2 -16.11 -59.94 -21.39
N ASP A 3 -16.86 -58.92 -20.99
CA ASP A 3 -16.44 -57.50 -21.02
C ASP A 3 -15.17 -57.17 -20.22
N ARG A 4 -15.10 -57.57 -18.94
CA ARG A 4 -13.97 -57.30 -18.03
C ARG A 4 -12.61 -57.82 -18.52
N LYS A 5 -12.55 -58.73 -19.50
CA LYS A 5 -11.28 -59.18 -20.10
C LYS A 5 -10.73 -58.19 -21.14
N GLN A 6 -11.57 -57.46 -21.87
CA GLN A 6 -11.11 -56.48 -22.85
C GLN A 6 -10.62 -55.18 -22.20
N THR A 7 -11.25 -54.76 -21.09
CA THR A 7 -10.79 -53.60 -20.31
C THR A 7 -9.39 -53.84 -19.73
N ALA A 8 -9.14 -55.02 -19.15
CA ALA A 8 -7.82 -55.38 -18.60
C ALA A 8 -6.70 -55.35 -19.66
N LEU A 9 -6.97 -55.89 -20.86
CA LEU A 9 -6.00 -55.87 -21.97
C LEU A 9 -5.68 -54.44 -22.45
N ARG A 10 -6.66 -53.53 -22.46
CA ARG A 10 -6.42 -52.11 -22.79
C ARG A 10 -5.51 -51.43 -21.75
N TRP A 11 -5.70 -51.67 -20.46
CA TRP A 11 -4.84 -51.12 -19.41
C TRP A 11 -3.40 -51.68 -19.46
N ILE A 12 -3.23 -52.97 -19.78
CA ILE A 12 -1.90 -53.58 -19.97
C ILE A 12 -1.17 -52.93 -21.17
N GLY A 13 -1.86 -52.72 -22.29
CA GLY A 13 -1.31 -52.03 -23.45
C GLY A 13 -0.91 -50.57 -23.15
N LEU A 14 -1.74 -49.85 -22.40
CA LEU A 14 -1.47 -48.46 -22.01
C LEU A 14 -0.26 -48.36 -21.07
N GLY A 15 -0.14 -49.29 -20.10
CA GLY A 15 1.01 -49.35 -19.20
C GLY A 15 2.32 -49.66 -19.93
N ALA A 16 2.30 -50.59 -20.90
CA ALA A 16 3.46 -50.90 -21.73
C ALA A 16 3.93 -49.68 -22.56
N ALA A 17 2.99 -48.97 -23.19
CA ALA A 17 3.28 -47.74 -23.93
C ALA A 17 3.87 -46.64 -23.04
N LEU A 18 3.28 -46.40 -21.85
CA LEU A 18 3.77 -45.40 -20.91
C LEU A 18 5.19 -45.73 -20.42
N THR A 19 5.49 -47.01 -20.19
CA THR A 19 6.80 -47.50 -19.76
C THR A 19 7.86 -47.33 -20.85
N ALA A 20 7.50 -47.59 -22.12
CA ALA A 20 8.37 -47.36 -23.26
C ALA A 20 8.69 -45.85 -23.44
N VAL A 21 7.69 -44.98 -23.34
CA VAL A 21 7.88 -43.52 -23.43
C VAL A 21 8.76 -43.01 -22.29
N LEU A 22 8.51 -43.43 -21.04
CA LEU A 22 9.33 -43.05 -19.90
C LEU A 22 10.78 -43.54 -20.05
N SER A 23 11.00 -44.76 -20.57
CA SER A 23 12.34 -45.29 -20.84
C SER A 23 13.06 -44.50 -21.93
N ALA A 24 12.37 -44.10 -23.00
CA ALA A 24 12.92 -43.26 -24.06
C ALA A 24 13.29 -41.86 -23.56
N VAL A 25 12.44 -41.23 -22.72
CA VAL A 25 12.72 -39.94 -22.09
C VAL A 25 13.90 -40.03 -21.11
N LEU A 26 14.04 -41.14 -20.37
CA LEU A 26 15.19 -41.36 -19.48
C LEU A 26 16.49 -41.53 -20.26
N LEU A 27 16.49 -42.32 -21.34
CA LEU A 27 17.65 -42.47 -22.22
C LEU A 27 18.03 -41.14 -22.89
N LEU A 28 17.05 -40.37 -23.37
CA LEU A 28 17.28 -39.07 -23.98
C LEU A 28 17.84 -38.05 -22.97
N SER A 29 17.34 -38.03 -21.73
CA SER A 29 17.85 -37.12 -20.69
C SER A 29 19.29 -37.44 -20.28
N VAL A 30 19.64 -38.73 -20.16
CA VAL A 30 21.03 -39.17 -19.93
C VAL A 30 21.94 -38.79 -21.10
N HIS A 31 21.49 -38.98 -22.34
CA HIS A 31 22.28 -38.63 -23.54
C HIS A 31 22.46 -37.10 -23.71
N LEU A 32 21.47 -36.30 -23.32
CA LEU A 32 21.56 -34.85 -23.28
C LEU A 32 22.50 -34.36 -22.15
N HIS A 33 22.41 -34.94 -20.94
CA HIS A 33 23.34 -34.62 -19.85
C HIS A 33 24.80 -34.98 -20.20
N ALA A 34 25.02 -36.08 -20.94
CA ALA A 34 26.35 -36.45 -21.42
C ALA A 34 26.97 -35.41 -22.38
N ARG A 35 26.15 -34.63 -23.11
CA ARG A 35 26.59 -33.55 -24.02
C ARG A 35 26.83 -32.20 -23.34
N TRP A 36 26.28 -31.95 -22.15
CA TRP A 36 26.36 -30.65 -21.46
C TRP A 36 27.50 -30.51 -20.44
N VAL A 37 28.29 -31.58 -20.22
CA VAL A 37 29.50 -31.51 -19.39
C VAL A 37 30.71 -31.12 -20.25
N THR A 38 31.31 -29.97 -19.95
CA THR A 38 32.50 -29.46 -20.65
C THR A 38 33.67 -30.45 -20.63
N PRO A 39 34.47 -30.54 -21.71
CA PRO A 39 35.64 -31.41 -21.74
C PRO A 39 36.70 -30.90 -20.75
N ILE A 40 37.26 -31.82 -19.95
CA ILE A 40 38.39 -31.51 -19.06
C ILE A 40 39.65 -31.41 -19.92
N ASP A 41 40.25 -30.23 -19.95
CA ASP A 41 41.55 -29.97 -20.58
C ASP A 41 42.66 -30.69 -19.80
N LYS A 42 43.08 -31.86 -20.32
CA LYS A 42 44.14 -32.67 -19.73
C LYS A 42 45.50 -31.99 -19.76
N ALA A 43 45.79 -31.14 -20.76
CA ALA A 43 47.08 -30.45 -20.84
C ALA A 43 47.21 -29.42 -19.70
N ARG A 44 46.13 -28.69 -19.42
CA ARG A 44 46.05 -27.75 -18.30
C ARG A 44 46.14 -28.42 -16.93
N VAL A 45 45.58 -29.62 -16.76
CA VAL A 45 45.71 -30.39 -15.50
C VAL A 45 47.15 -30.85 -15.26
N GLU A 46 47.86 -31.30 -16.30
CA GLU A 46 49.25 -31.73 -16.16
C GLU A 46 50.22 -30.56 -15.97
N ALA A 47 50.00 -29.43 -16.65
CA ALA A 47 50.76 -28.19 -16.41
C ALA A 47 50.65 -27.68 -14.96
N LEU A 48 49.48 -27.81 -14.34
CA LEU A 48 49.26 -27.46 -12.92
C LEU A 48 50.00 -28.41 -11.95
N LYS A 49 50.15 -29.70 -12.30
CA LYS A 49 50.94 -30.66 -11.51
C LYS A 49 52.44 -30.38 -11.61
N GLU A 50 52.92 -29.97 -12.78
CA GLU A 50 54.33 -29.62 -12.99
C GLU A 50 54.69 -28.35 -12.19
N ALA A 51 53.86 -27.30 -12.28
CA ALA A 51 54.04 -26.06 -11.51
C ALA A 51 53.97 -26.27 -9.97
N ALA A 52 53.22 -27.28 -9.51
CA ALA A 52 53.12 -27.61 -8.08
C ALA A 52 54.31 -28.42 -7.52
N ARG A 53 55.33 -28.74 -8.33
CA ARG A 53 56.54 -29.47 -7.91
C ARG A 53 57.72 -28.57 -7.53
N THR A 54 57.70 -27.30 -7.93
CA THR A 54 58.87 -26.41 -7.83
C THR A 54 58.79 -25.34 -6.74
N ASP A 55 57.61 -25.09 -6.15
CA ASP A 55 57.44 -24.07 -5.10
C ASP A 55 56.36 -24.47 -4.07
N THR A 56 56.73 -24.44 -2.79
CA THR A 56 55.90 -24.83 -1.64
C THR A 56 54.77 -23.84 -1.31
N GLU A 57 54.87 -22.57 -1.71
CA GLU A 57 53.83 -21.57 -1.45
C GLU A 57 52.72 -21.60 -2.51
N VAL A 58 53.10 -21.83 -3.78
CA VAL A 58 52.17 -22.08 -4.90
C VAL A 58 51.24 -23.27 -4.60
N GLN A 59 51.77 -24.32 -3.95
CA GLN A 59 51.03 -25.53 -3.62
C GLN A 59 49.80 -25.27 -2.74
N LYS A 60 49.88 -24.34 -1.77
CA LYS A 60 48.75 -23.97 -0.89
C LYS A 60 47.62 -23.25 -1.66
N THR A 61 47.99 -22.48 -2.69
CA THR A 61 47.06 -21.65 -3.46
C THR A 61 46.30 -22.47 -4.52
N LEU A 62 46.90 -23.54 -5.05
CA LEU A 62 46.28 -24.40 -6.06
C LEU A 62 45.45 -25.56 -5.50
N GLN A 63 45.70 -26.01 -4.27
CA GLN A 63 45.01 -27.15 -3.65
C GLN A 63 43.46 -27.08 -3.76
N PRO A 64 42.78 -25.95 -3.49
CA PRO A 64 41.32 -25.90 -3.55
C PRO A 64 40.72 -26.12 -4.95
N GLU A 65 41.48 -25.84 -6.02
CA GLU A 65 41.04 -26.07 -7.39
C GLU A 65 41.31 -27.52 -7.83
N MET A 66 42.42 -28.13 -7.36
CA MET A 66 42.66 -29.56 -7.52
C MET A 66 41.58 -30.40 -6.82
N ASP A 67 41.16 -30.00 -5.62
CA ASP A 67 40.10 -30.68 -4.86
C ASP A 67 38.73 -30.58 -5.58
N ARG A 68 38.42 -29.44 -6.22
CA ARG A 68 37.22 -29.28 -7.06
C ARG A 68 37.25 -30.20 -8.27
N GLN A 69 38.37 -30.26 -9.00
CA GLN A 69 38.56 -31.16 -10.15
C GLN A 69 38.37 -32.63 -9.72
N HIS A 70 38.96 -33.03 -8.59
CA HIS A 70 38.82 -34.39 -8.05
C HIS A 70 37.37 -34.70 -7.64
N GLN A 71 36.68 -33.78 -6.95
CA GLN A 71 35.27 -33.96 -6.61
C GLN A 71 34.36 -34.05 -7.84
N ALA A 72 34.64 -33.30 -8.92
CA ALA A 72 33.90 -33.43 -10.17
C ALA A 72 34.09 -34.83 -10.79
N GLN A 73 35.31 -35.37 -10.75
CA GLN A 73 35.64 -36.72 -11.21
C GLN A 73 34.91 -37.81 -10.39
N VAL A 74 34.87 -37.68 -9.07
CA VAL A 74 34.13 -38.57 -8.16
C VAL A 74 32.61 -38.50 -8.37
N ARG A 75 32.05 -37.29 -8.55
CA ARG A 75 30.63 -37.11 -8.89
C ARG A 75 30.28 -37.81 -10.20
N ARG A 76 31.13 -37.70 -11.22
CA ARG A 76 30.92 -38.36 -12.53
C ARG A 76 30.87 -39.89 -12.42
N ARG A 77 31.65 -40.49 -11.51
CA ARG A 77 31.64 -41.95 -11.27
C ARG A 77 30.31 -42.41 -10.66
N ARG A 78 29.83 -41.71 -9.61
CA ARG A 78 28.53 -42.01 -8.96
C ARG A 78 27.33 -41.97 -9.92
N VAL A 79 27.34 -41.07 -10.92
CA VAL A 79 26.22 -40.97 -11.89
C VAL A 79 26.07 -42.26 -12.71
N TYR A 80 27.16 -42.96 -13.04
CA TYR A 80 27.07 -44.27 -13.71
C TYR A 80 26.59 -45.38 -12.76
N ASP A 81 27.08 -45.42 -11.52
CA ASP A 81 26.67 -46.43 -10.53
C ASP A 81 25.16 -46.36 -10.24
N TRP A 82 24.59 -45.14 -10.12
CA TRP A 82 23.15 -44.95 -9.90
C TRP A 82 22.29 -45.30 -11.12
N GLY A 83 22.83 -45.18 -12.34
CA GLY A 83 22.16 -45.62 -13.56
C GLY A 83 21.95 -47.14 -13.59
N GLY A 84 22.93 -47.91 -13.12
CA GLY A 84 22.78 -49.38 -12.98
C GLY A 84 21.76 -49.77 -11.91
N LEU A 85 21.76 -49.07 -10.77
CA LEU A 85 20.88 -49.39 -9.63
C LEU A 85 19.38 -49.26 -9.99
N LEU A 86 19.02 -48.21 -10.74
CA LEU A 86 17.64 -47.96 -11.18
C LEU A 86 17.08 -49.04 -12.13
N PHE A 87 17.94 -49.71 -12.90
CA PHE A 87 17.53 -50.80 -13.79
C PHE A 87 17.24 -52.12 -13.05
N VAL A 88 17.77 -52.28 -11.83
CA VAL A 88 17.51 -53.46 -10.97
C VAL A 88 16.23 -53.25 -10.13
N VAL A 89 15.99 -52.03 -9.65
CA VAL A 89 14.82 -51.70 -8.81
C VAL A 89 13.49 -51.93 -9.54
N SER A 90 13.42 -51.64 -10.85
CA SER A 90 12.21 -51.85 -11.67
C SER A 90 11.82 -53.33 -11.82
N ALA A 91 12.76 -54.27 -11.69
CA ALA A 91 12.48 -55.71 -11.73
C ALA A 91 12.01 -56.28 -10.37
N GLY A 92 12.41 -55.67 -9.25
CA GLY A 92 12.16 -56.21 -7.90
C GLY A 92 10.71 -56.10 -7.39
N VAL A 93 9.92 -55.16 -7.93
CA VAL A 93 8.59 -54.81 -7.40
C VAL A 93 7.59 -55.97 -7.43
N PHE A 94 7.75 -56.93 -8.35
CA PHE A 94 6.80 -58.04 -8.52
C PHE A 94 6.90 -59.15 -7.45
N VAL A 95 7.96 -59.16 -6.63
CA VAL A 95 8.25 -60.25 -5.67
C VAL A 95 7.79 -59.91 -4.24
N VAL A 96 7.70 -58.62 -3.90
CA VAL A 96 7.53 -58.16 -2.50
C VAL A 96 6.10 -58.36 -1.96
N TRP A 97 5.12 -58.74 -2.80
CA TRP A 97 3.76 -59.07 -2.34
C TRP A 97 3.69 -60.39 -1.52
N TYR A 98 4.76 -61.19 -1.48
CA TYR A 98 4.72 -62.55 -0.91
C TYR A 98 5.84 -62.88 0.10
N ARG A 99 5.97 -62.12 1.20
CA ARG A 99 6.39 -62.68 2.50
C ARG A 99 6.23 -61.74 3.71
N TRP A 100 5.23 -62.04 4.53
CA TRP A 100 5.14 -61.64 5.94
C TRP A 100 5.99 -62.62 6.78
N SER A 101 6.95 -62.17 7.61
CA SER A 101 7.52 -62.91 8.76
C SER A 101 8.51 -62.06 9.59
N LEU A 102 8.59 -62.35 10.89
CA LEU A 102 9.34 -61.68 11.97
C LEU A 102 10.61 -62.50 12.39
N PRO A 103 11.45 -62.10 13.38
CA PRO A 103 11.85 -60.77 13.89
C PRO A 103 13.38 -60.59 14.25
N ALA A 104 13.75 -59.33 14.57
CA ALA A 104 14.73 -58.88 15.61
C ALA A 104 16.24 -59.23 15.58
N GLN A 105 17.08 -58.21 15.90
CA GLN A 105 18.07 -58.27 17.02
C GLN A 105 18.64 -56.86 17.42
N ARG A 106 19.67 -56.82 18.28
CA ARG A 106 20.17 -55.70 19.15
C ARG A 106 21.66 -55.41 18.87
N LEU A 107 22.41 -54.36 19.30
CA LEU A 107 22.35 -53.13 20.15
C LEU A 107 23.63 -52.29 19.74
N PRO A 108 24.30 -51.35 20.50
CA PRO A 108 23.95 -50.41 21.60
C PRO A 108 24.36 -48.91 21.38
N ARG A 109 23.97 -48.03 22.33
CA ARG A 109 24.67 -46.88 23.01
C ARG A 109 25.86 -46.15 22.31
N ARG A 110 26.18 -44.86 22.53
CA ARG A 110 25.78 -43.81 23.51
C ARG A 110 26.24 -42.42 22.99
N ILE A 111 25.69 -41.32 23.51
CA ILE A 111 26.44 -40.22 24.18
C ILE A 111 25.44 -39.25 24.87
N GLN A 112 25.92 -38.56 25.89
CA GLN A 112 25.23 -37.58 26.76
C GLN A 112 25.98 -36.25 26.62
N SER A 113 25.53 -35.03 26.92
CA SER A 113 24.30 -34.38 27.40
C SER A 113 24.72 -32.94 27.82
N LYS A 114 23.82 -32.10 28.33
CA LYS A 114 24.06 -30.75 28.91
C LYS A 114 24.40 -29.66 27.88
N SER A 115 23.80 -28.46 27.81
CA SER A 115 23.03 -27.58 28.73
C SER A 115 23.84 -26.44 29.37
N ALA A 116 23.57 -25.20 28.92
CA ALA A 116 23.50 -23.98 29.74
C ALA A 116 22.97 -22.83 28.86
N ALA A 117 22.33 -21.82 29.47
CA ALA A 117 21.94 -20.60 28.78
C ALA A 117 22.98 -19.48 28.99
N LEU A 118 23.10 -18.58 28.02
CA LEU A 118 23.74 -17.27 28.19
C LEU A 118 22.98 -16.26 27.33
N VAL A 119 22.45 -15.22 27.96
CA VAL A 119 21.82 -14.07 27.29
C VAL A 119 22.91 -13.03 27.01
N PRO A 120 23.18 -12.65 25.75
CA PRO A 120 24.03 -11.50 25.46
C PRO A 120 23.33 -10.22 25.87
N ALA A 121 24.06 -9.29 26.51
CA ALA A 121 23.57 -7.94 26.74
C ALA A 121 23.37 -7.18 25.41
N ALA A 122 22.59 -6.11 25.43
CA ALA A 122 22.37 -5.26 24.26
C ALA A 122 23.72 -4.72 23.71
N PRO A 123 23.96 -4.75 22.39
CA PRO A 123 25.21 -4.30 21.82
C PRO A 123 25.33 -2.77 21.96
N LEU A 124 26.35 -2.34 22.70
CA LEU A 124 27.00 -1.05 22.44
C LEU A 124 27.41 -1.01 20.96
N ILE A 125 27.35 0.19 20.35
CA ILE A 125 27.63 0.36 18.92
C ILE A 125 29.10 0.06 18.63
N GLN A 126 29.39 -1.18 18.24
CA GLN A 126 30.68 -1.53 17.65
C GLN A 126 30.72 -0.99 16.23
N ILE A 127 31.68 -0.11 15.97
CA ILE A 127 32.02 0.35 14.63
C ILE A 127 32.72 -0.81 13.91
N ILE A 128 31.94 -1.58 13.15
CA ILE A 128 32.48 -2.61 12.26
C ILE A 128 33.25 -1.88 11.14
N PRO A 129 34.49 -2.27 10.82
CA PRO A 129 35.23 -1.66 9.73
C PRO A 129 34.47 -1.82 8.41
N SER A 130 34.33 -0.74 7.66
CA SER A 130 33.89 -0.83 6.27
C SER A 130 34.90 -1.68 5.48
N GLY A 131 34.40 -2.66 4.73
CA GLY A 131 35.17 -3.28 3.66
C GLY A 131 35.62 -2.22 2.63
N PRO A 132 36.59 -2.53 1.76
CA PRO A 132 37.21 -1.55 0.86
C PRO A 132 36.17 -0.94 -0.09
N SER A 133 35.63 0.21 0.31
CA SER A 133 34.70 0.99 -0.48
C SER A 133 35.48 1.68 -1.60
N ALA A 134 35.01 1.54 -2.83
CA ALA A 134 35.37 2.51 -3.87
C ALA A 134 34.98 3.91 -3.38
N ALA A 135 35.82 4.91 -3.62
CA ALA A 135 35.55 6.27 -3.17
C ALA A 135 34.16 6.73 -3.68
N LEU A 136 33.28 7.11 -2.75
CA LEU A 136 31.92 7.51 -3.09
C LEU A 136 31.97 8.79 -3.95
N ASP A 137 31.33 8.75 -5.12
CA ASP A 137 31.14 9.94 -5.94
C ASP A 137 30.25 10.95 -5.20
N LEU A 138 30.79 12.13 -4.93
CA LEU A 138 30.12 13.24 -4.26
C LEU A 138 29.68 14.37 -5.21
N LEU A 139 29.96 14.28 -6.51
CA LEU A 139 29.51 15.29 -7.48
C LEU A 139 27.98 15.51 -7.44
N PRO A 140 27.13 14.47 -7.33
CA PRO A 140 25.68 14.64 -7.25
C PRO A 140 25.20 15.45 -6.04
N VAL A 141 25.99 15.57 -4.97
CA VAL A 141 25.60 16.36 -3.78
C VAL A 141 25.54 17.85 -4.11
N GLU A 142 26.46 18.35 -4.96
CA GLU A 142 26.48 19.75 -5.36
C GLU A 142 25.32 20.08 -6.32
N GLU A 143 24.98 19.17 -7.23
CA GLU A 143 23.81 19.26 -8.12
C GLU A 143 22.48 19.28 -7.32
N ILE A 144 22.39 18.46 -6.27
CA ILE A 144 21.25 18.45 -5.34
C ILE A 144 21.14 19.79 -4.59
N LEU A 145 22.25 20.35 -4.10
CA LEU A 145 22.25 21.64 -3.39
C LEU A 145 21.96 22.83 -4.31
N GLN A 146 22.27 22.74 -5.61
CA GLN A 146 21.87 23.74 -6.60
C GLN A 146 20.36 23.69 -6.90
N SER A 147 19.78 22.49 -7.01
CA SER A 147 18.37 22.29 -7.38
C SER A 147 17.38 22.39 -6.21
N THR A 148 17.77 21.99 -5.01
CA THR A 148 16.92 22.05 -3.79
C THR A 148 17.22 23.23 -2.88
N GLY A 149 18.34 23.94 -3.10
CA GLY A 149 18.80 25.05 -2.28
C GLY A 149 19.67 24.64 -1.08
N ARG A 150 20.11 25.65 -0.30
CA ARG A 150 21.12 25.51 0.76
C ARG A 150 20.65 25.97 2.16
N LYS A 151 19.36 26.26 2.32
CA LYS A 151 18.76 26.74 3.58
C LYS A 151 18.22 25.58 4.43
N PRO A 152 18.03 25.75 5.76
CA PRO A 152 17.48 24.72 6.64
C PRO A 152 16.16 24.10 6.18
N GLU A 153 15.24 24.89 5.62
CA GLU A 153 13.89 24.46 5.26
C GLU A 153 13.89 23.44 4.09
N ALA A 154 15.01 23.38 3.36
CA ALA A 154 15.26 22.41 2.28
C ALA A 154 15.80 21.06 2.77
N VAL A 155 16.18 20.89 4.05
CA VAL A 155 16.91 19.70 4.54
C VAL A 155 16.19 18.38 4.24
N ILE A 156 14.86 18.32 4.39
CA ILE A 156 14.08 17.12 4.07
C ILE A 156 14.19 16.77 2.59
N SER A 157 14.14 17.78 1.71
CA SER A 157 14.24 17.62 0.26
C SER A 157 15.66 17.26 -0.21
N ILE A 158 16.69 17.84 0.41
CA ILE A 158 18.10 17.45 0.20
C ILE A 158 18.28 15.97 0.56
N LEU A 159 17.78 15.54 1.73
CA LEU A 159 17.87 14.15 2.18
C LEU A 159 17.04 13.19 1.30
N GLN A 160 15.86 13.61 0.82
CA GLN A 160 15.06 12.84 -0.15
C GLN A 160 15.83 12.63 -1.46
N SER A 161 16.48 13.68 -2.00
CA SER A 161 17.28 13.59 -3.22
C SER A 161 18.55 12.75 -3.05
N ILE A 162 19.30 12.92 -1.96
CA ILE A 162 20.48 12.10 -1.64
C ILE A 162 20.07 10.62 -1.52
N GLN A 163 19.01 10.32 -0.76
CA GLN A 163 18.52 8.95 -0.66
C GLN A 163 18.04 8.39 -2.01
N SER A 164 17.47 9.21 -2.89
CA SER A 164 17.06 8.76 -4.22
C SER A 164 18.25 8.50 -5.15
N ARG A 165 19.36 9.24 -4.99
CA ARG A 165 20.60 9.07 -5.78
C ARG A 165 21.47 7.90 -5.33
N TYR A 166 21.56 7.65 -4.02
CA TYR A 166 22.45 6.64 -3.42
C TYR A 166 21.72 5.42 -2.82
N ARG A 167 20.38 5.40 -2.82
CA ARG A 167 19.47 4.43 -2.15
C ARG A 167 19.49 4.45 -0.61
N TYR A 168 20.46 5.12 0.00
CA TYR A 168 20.56 5.39 1.44
C TYR A 168 21.17 6.78 1.67
N LEU A 169 21.46 7.15 2.91
CA LEU A 169 22.18 8.38 3.28
C LEU A 169 23.65 8.07 3.66
N PRO A 170 24.64 8.31 2.77
CA PRO A 170 26.06 8.15 3.10
C PRO A 170 26.56 9.27 4.02
N ASN A 171 27.38 8.93 5.02
CA ASN A 171 27.93 9.90 5.97
C ASN A 171 28.78 10.98 5.28
N GLU A 172 29.48 10.60 4.21
CA GLU A 172 30.32 11.43 3.37
C GLU A 172 29.47 12.49 2.64
N ALA A 173 28.32 12.09 2.09
CA ALA A 173 27.37 12.98 1.45
C ALA A 173 26.69 13.92 2.47
N LEU A 174 26.30 13.41 3.64
CA LEU A 174 25.74 14.23 4.72
C LEU A 174 26.75 15.26 5.26
N LYS A 175 28.03 14.89 5.37
CA LYS A 175 29.12 15.82 5.72
C LYS A 175 29.29 16.89 4.66
N LYS A 176 29.30 16.52 3.37
CA LYS A 176 29.38 17.47 2.25
C LYS A 176 28.20 18.46 2.23
N VAL A 177 26.99 18.05 2.60
CA VAL A 177 25.87 18.98 2.80
C VAL A 177 26.16 19.98 3.92
N CYS A 178 26.70 19.55 5.06
CA CYS A 178 27.05 20.46 6.17
C CYS A 178 28.15 21.47 5.78
N GLU A 179 29.10 21.06 4.94
CA GLU A 179 30.20 21.90 4.46
C GLU A 179 29.75 22.93 3.40
N ALA A 180 28.69 22.62 2.65
CA ALA A 180 28.26 23.39 1.48
C ALA A 180 26.88 24.07 1.63
N SER A 181 26.35 24.16 2.86
CA SER A 181 25.03 24.75 3.15
C SER A 181 24.94 25.36 4.56
N ALA A 182 23.82 26.01 4.89
CA ALA A 182 23.55 26.54 6.23
C ALA A 182 22.99 25.48 7.21
N ILE A 183 23.12 24.19 6.90
CA ILE A 183 22.50 23.10 7.63
C ILE A 183 23.51 22.42 8.54
N THR A 184 23.30 22.49 9.85
CA THR A 184 24.25 21.93 10.83
C THR A 184 24.19 20.40 10.90
N PRO A 185 25.28 19.72 11.28
CA PRO A 185 25.28 18.27 11.52
C PRO A 185 24.21 17.84 12.54
N ALA A 186 23.93 18.67 13.55
CA ALA A 186 22.88 18.43 14.54
C ALA A 186 21.46 18.47 13.92
N ARG A 187 21.19 19.39 12.98
CA ARG A 187 19.90 19.42 12.26
C ARG A 187 19.77 18.24 11.28
N ILE A 188 20.84 17.90 10.55
CA ILE A 188 20.83 16.69 9.70
C ILE A 188 20.57 15.44 10.53
N ALA A 189 21.33 15.21 11.61
CA ALA A 189 21.14 14.04 12.48
C ALA A 189 19.73 14.02 13.09
N GLY A 190 19.25 15.18 13.59
CA GLY A 190 17.91 15.32 14.15
C GLY A 190 16.80 14.96 13.17
N VAL A 191 16.83 15.49 11.94
CA VAL A 191 15.83 15.21 10.89
C VAL A 191 15.95 13.78 10.38
N SER A 192 17.15 13.38 9.96
CA SER A 192 17.37 12.08 9.30
C SER A 192 17.14 10.87 10.21
N THR A 193 17.17 11.02 11.54
CA THR A 193 16.84 9.94 12.49
C THR A 193 15.41 10.00 13.03
N PHE A 194 14.68 11.10 12.79
CA PHE A 194 13.28 11.25 13.23
C PHE A 194 12.29 10.70 12.20
N TYR A 195 12.54 10.91 10.91
CA TYR A 195 11.64 10.46 9.84
C TYR A 195 12.02 9.06 9.36
N GLY A 196 11.15 8.07 9.61
CA GLY A 196 11.41 6.64 9.38
C GLY A 196 11.73 6.25 7.93
N GLN A 197 11.42 7.11 6.96
CA GLN A 197 11.76 6.90 5.54
C GLN A 197 13.27 6.94 5.24
N PHE A 198 14.11 7.47 6.14
CA PHE A 198 15.52 7.79 5.87
C PHE A 198 16.45 6.65 6.32
N ARG A 199 17.14 6.04 5.36
CA ARG A 199 17.93 4.83 5.57
C ARG A 199 19.40 5.19 5.78
N HIS A 200 19.93 4.81 6.94
CA HIS A 200 21.34 4.98 7.35
C HIS A 200 22.21 3.75 7.05
N ARG A 201 21.70 2.82 6.23
CA ARG A 201 22.36 1.58 5.81
C ARG A 201 22.02 1.30 4.34
N PRO A 202 22.93 0.69 3.57
CA PRO A 202 22.62 0.22 2.23
C PRO A 202 21.43 -0.76 2.22
N VAL A 203 20.60 -0.63 1.19
CA VAL A 203 19.51 -1.56 0.85
C VAL A 203 19.84 -2.32 -0.42
N GLY A 204 19.05 -3.36 -0.70
CA GLY A 204 19.15 -4.12 -1.94
C GLY A 204 18.75 -3.33 -3.18
N GLU A 205 18.78 -3.99 -4.34
CA GLU A 205 18.38 -3.40 -5.61
C GLU A 205 16.92 -2.95 -5.66
N HIS A 206 16.04 -3.74 -5.04
CA HIS A 206 14.59 -3.56 -4.99
C HIS A 206 14.09 -3.54 -3.55
N ILE A 207 13.03 -2.77 -3.27
CA ILE A 207 12.45 -2.62 -1.94
C ILE A 207 11.01 -3.14 -1.93
N ILE A 208 10.80 -4.23 -1.20
CA ILE A 208 9.48 -4.78 -0.90
C ILE A 208 8.94 -4.10 0.36
N ARG A 209 7.74 -3.49 0.29
CA ARG A 209 7.09 -2.85 1.44
C ARG A 209 5.81 -3.59 1.77
N VAL A 210 5.73 -4.16 2.98
CA VAL A 210 4.48 -4.76 3.47
C VAL A 210 3.68 -3.70 4.24
N CYS A 211 2.43 -3.50 3.85
CA CYS A 211 1.51 -2.62 4.55
C CYS A 211 1.07 -3.27 5.87
N GLU A 212 1.46 -2.70 7.01
CA GLU A 212 0.98 -3.11 8.33
C GLU A 212 -0.14 -2.20 8.85
N GLY A 213 -0.78 -1.42 7.98
CA GLY A 213 -1.92 -0.57 8.34
C GLY A 213 -3.22 -1.34 8.59
N THR A 214 -4.16 -0.76 9.37
CA THR A 214 -5.33 -1.43 9.97
C THR A 214 -5.99 -2.50 9.11
N ALA A 215 -6.42 -2.13 7.89
CA ALA A 215 -7.11 -3.04 6.98
C ALA A 215 -6.26 -4.25 6.57
N CYS A 216 -4.93 -4.06 6.42
CA CYS A 216 -3.96 -5.10 6.10
C CYS A 216 -3.60 -5.93 7.32
N HIS A 217 -3.52 -5.34 8.52
CA HIS A 217 -3.36 -6.07 9.78
C HIS A 217 -4.50 -7.06 10.01
N VAL A 218 -5.76 -6.60 9.98
CA VAL A 218 -6.95 -7.49 10.12
C VAL A 218 -7.16 -8.46 8.96
N ALA A 219 -6.35 -8.36 7.90
CA ALA A 219 -6.36 -9.26 6.75
C ALA A 219 -5.15 -10.22 6.69
N GLY A 220 -4.24 -10.20 7.69
CA GLY A 220 -3.11 -11.14 7.77
C GLY A 220 -1.81 -10.69 7.10
N ALA A 221 -1.51 -9.39 7.10
CA ALA A 221 -0.25 -8.86 6.55
C ALA A 221 1.00 -9.35 7.29
N VAL A 222 0.89 -9.72 8.57
CA VAL A 222 2.01 -10.27 9.36
C VAL A 222 2.47 -11.61 8.78
N GLU A 223 1.52 -12.48 8.43
CA GLU A 223 1.74 -13.77 7.79
C GLU A 223 2.38 -13.61 6.41
N VAL A 224 1.90 -12.64 5.62
CA VAL A 224 2.46 -12.28 4.30
C VAL A 224 3.93 -11.85 4.43
N LYS A 225 4.26 -10.97 5.38
CA LYS A 225 5.64 -10.53 5.65
C LYS A 225 6.54 -11.70 6.03
N ASN A 226 6.08 -12.56 6.95
CA ASN A 226 6.87 -13.70 7.43
C ASN A 226 7.18 -14.68 6.28
N GLU A 227 6.22 -14.90 5.39
CA GLU A 227 6.38 -15.74 4.20
C GLU A 227 7.31 -15.10 3.14
N LEU A 228 7.25 -13.78 2.93
CA LEU A 228 8.20 -13.08 2.06
C LEU A 228 9.65 -13.21 2.57
N CYS A 229 9.88 -13.03 3.88
CA CYS A 229 11.19 -13.24 4.48
C CYS A 229 11.66 -14.71 4.33
N ARG A 230 10.75 -15.68 4.49
CA ARG A 230 11.04 -17.11 4.29
C ARG A 230 11.43 -17.42 2.84
N CYS A 231 10.71 -16.88 1.87
CA CYS A 231 11.00 -17.04 0.44
C CYS A 231 12.35 -16.44 0.02
N LEU A 232 12.73 -15.31 0.62
CA LEU A 232 14.00 -14.62 0.34
C LEU A 232 15.18 -15.11 1.21
N GLY A 233 14.96 -16.03 2.16
CA GLY A 233 16.00 -16.50 3.07
C GLY A 233 16.52 -15.41 4.04
N ILE A 234 15.73 -14.37 4.28
CA ILE A 234 16.04 -13.29 5.23
C ILE A 234 15.96 -13.86 6.65
N LYS A 235 17.06 -13.74 7.39
CA LYS A 235 17.17 -14.18 8.79
C LYS A 235 16.72 -13.08 9.76
N ASP A 236 16.31 -13.48 10.95
CA ASP A 236 15.97 -12.57 12.06
C ASP A 236 17.07 -11.52 12.27
N GLY A 237 16.67 -10.24 12.34
CA GLY A 237 17.57 -9.10 12.48
C GLY A 237 18.17 -8.57 11.17
N SER A 238 17.96 -9.23 10.03
CA SER A 238 18.19 -8.65 8.70
C SER A 238 16.88 -8.13 8.09
N HIS A 239 17.03 -7.17 7.17
CA HIS A 239 15.96 -6.73 6.27
C HIS A 239 16.27 -6.99 4.80
N THR A 240 17.54 -7.26 4.46
CA THR A 240 17.99 -7.51 3.09
C THR A 240 18.33 -8.99 2.93
N ASP A 241 18.02 -9.54 1.76
CA ASP A 241 18.33 -10.93 1.41
C ASP A 241 19.85 -11.17 1.22
N PRO A 242 20.33 -12.43 1.30
CA PRO A 242 21.75 -12.74 1.18
C PRO A 242 22.42 -12.37 -0.17
N SER A 243 21.65 -12.14 -1.24
CA SER A 243 22.17 -11.69 -2.54
C SER A 243 22.23 -10.17 -2.69
N GLY A 244 21.67 -9.40 -1.75
CA GLY A 244 21.63 -7.93 -1.83
C GLY A 244 20.65 -7.39 -2.88
N ARG A 245 19.65 -8.19 -3.28
CA ARG A 245 18.70 -7.87 -4.35
C ARG A 245 17.37 -7.31 -3.83
N PHE A 246 16.89 -7.80 -2.70
CA PHE A 246 15.62 -7.41 -2.10
C PHE A 246 15.79 -6.99 -0.63
N THR A 247 15.25 -5.83 -0.28
CA THR A 247 15.02 -5.43 1.11
C THR A 247 13.52 -5.51 1.42
N VAL A 248 13.13 -6.22 2.47
CA VAL A 248 11.76 -6.24 3.01
C VAL A 248 11.67 -5.23 4.16
N GLU A 249 10.96 -4.13 3.92
CA GLU A 249 10.64 -3.12 4.93
C GLU A 249 9.13 -3.08 5.23
N ARG A 250 8.76 -2.42 6.33
CA ARG A 250 7.38 -2.28 6.80
C ARG A 250 6.92 -0.84 6.58
N VAL A 251 5.64 -0.64 6.24
CA VAL A 251 5.07 0.70 6.05
C VAL A 251 3.70 0.84 6.73
N ALA A 252 3.49 2.00 7.35
CA ALA A 252 2.29 2.36 8.11
C ALA A 252 0.99 2.23 7.30
N CYS A 253 0.97 2.73 6.07
CA CYS A 253 -0.18 2.65 5.17
C CYS A 253 0.28 2.84 3.71
N ILE A 254 -0.29 2.06 2.78
CA ILE A 254 -0.12 2.22 1.31
C ILE A 254 -1.36 2.88 0.67
N GLY A 255 -2.36 3.28 1.47
CA GLY A 255 -3.56 3.98 1.01
C GLY A 255 -4.49 3.19 0.07
N SER A 256 -4.23 1.91 -0.18
CA SER A 256 -5.03 1.03 -1.06
C SER A 256 -5.85 0.01 -0.25
N CYS A 257 -6.38 0.45 0.90
CA CYS A 257 -6.80 -0.42 2.01
C CYS A 257 -7.98 -1.37 1.70
N SER A 258 -8.81 -1.09 0.70
CA SER A 258 -9.87 -2.02 0.25
C SER A 258 -9.33 -3.31 -0.39
N LEU A 259 -8.05 -3.31 -0.80
CA LEU A 259 -7.35 -4.44 -1.41
C LEU A 259 -6.44 -5.17 -0.40
N ALA A 260 -6.68 -5.03 0.89
CA ALA A 260 -5.88 -5.65 1.94
C ALA A 260 -5.83 -7.20 1.86
N PRO A 261 -4.67 -7.84 2.15
CA PRO A 261 -3.35 -7.24 2.39
C PRO A 261 -2.71 -6.65 1.13
N VAL A 262 -1.96 -5.56 1.31
CA VAL A 262 -1.24 -4.86 0.22
C VAL A 262 0.27 -4.93 0.45
N VAL A 263 1.00 -5.21 -0.62
CA VAL A 263 2.47 -5.16 -0.68
C VAL A 263 2.89 -4.32 -1.89
N THR A 264 3.99 -3.59 -1.82
CA THR A 264 4.63 -3.01 -3.03
C THR A 264 5.99 -3.62 -3.29
N ILE A 265 6.41 -3.66 -4.55
CA ILE A 265 7.83 -3.83 -4.93
C ILE A 265 8.23 -2.60 -5.74
N ASP A 266 9.14 -1.80 -5.19
CA ASP A 266 9.51 -0.47 -5.68
C ASP A 266 8.29 0.47 -5.87
N GLU A 267 7.79 0.64 -7.10
CA GLU A 267 6.57 1.40 -7.43
C GLU A 267 5.36 0.51 -7.79
N GLU A 268 5.55 -0.79 -8.01
CA GLU A 268 4.45 -1.71 -8.32
C GLU A 268 3.65 -2.05 -7.06
N VAL A 269 2.32 -1.95 -7.13
CA VAL A 269 1.40 -2.23 -6.02
C VAL A 269 0.65 -3.53 -6.26
N TYR A 270 0.76 -4.45 -5.30
CA TYR A 270 0.11 -5.75 -5.32
C TYR A 270 -0.97 -5.80 -4.22
N GLY A 271 -2.24 -5.87 -4.64
CA GLY A 271 -3.38 -6.06 -3.75
C GLY A 271 -3.77 -7.54 -3.55
N ARG A 272 -4.58 -7.80 -2.52
CA ARG A 272 -5.16 -9.10 -2.16
C ARG A 272 -4.08 -10.18 -1.96
N VAL A 273 -2.91 -9.80 -1.42
CA VAL A 273 -1.75 -10.68 -1.24
C VAL A 273 -1.99 -11.63 -0.07
N SER A 274 -1.71 -12.91 -0.27
CA SER A 274 -1.79 -13.96 0.74
C SER A 274 -0.41 -14.63 0.89
N PRO A 275 -0.13 -15.38 1.97
CA PRO A 275 1.10 -16.17 2.07
C PRO A 275 1.30 -17.10 0.85
N LEU A 276 0.22 -17.72 0.34
CA LEU A 276 0.26 -18.60 -0.84
C LEU A 276 0.66 -17.86 -2.13
N THR A 277 0.34 -16.57 -2.26
CA THR A 277 0.65 -15.77 -3.47
C THR A 277 1.92 -14.92 -3.33
N ALA A 278 2.41 -14.70 -2.11
CA ALA A 278 3.57 -13.87 -1.80
C ALA A 278 4.87 -14.29 -2.53
N GLY A 279 5.13 -15.60 -2.65
CA GLY A 279 6.30 -16.10 -3.41
C GLY A 279 6.17 -15.88 -4.93
N GLY A 280 4.96 -16.07 -5.48
CA GLY A 280 4.68 -15.87 -6.92
C GLY A 280 4.79 -14.41 -7.36
N MET A 281 4.40 -13.47 -6.48
CA MET A 281 4.54 -12.02 -6.69
C MET A 281 5.98 -11.61 -7.05
N ILE A 282 6.97 -12.14 -6.33
CA ILE A 282 8.40 -11.87 -6.60
C ILE A 282 8.78 -12.42 -7.98
N GLY A 283 8.29 -13.60 -8.34
CA GLY A 283 8.52 -14.20 -9.67
C GLY A 283 7.93 -13.39 -10.81
N ASN A 284 6.75 -12.78 -10.62
CA ASN A 284 6.08 -11.94 -11.62
C ASN A 284 6.86 -10.63 -11.85
N PHE A 285 7.21 -9.92 -10.78
CA PHE A 285 8.02 -8.69 -10.84
C PHE A 285 9.34 -8.90 -11.60
N LEU A 286 10.03 -10.02 -11.35
CA LEU A 286 11.26 -10.37 -12.04
C LEU A 286 11.06 -10.71 -13.54
N GLN A 287 9.88 -11.20 -13.93
CA GLN A 287 9.51 -11.37 -15.34
C GLN A 287 9.22 -10.04 -16.03
N THR A 288 8.51 -9.12 -15.36
CA THR A 288 8.30 -7.75 -15.87
C THR A 288 9.62 -7.08 -16.18
N LEU A 289 10.55 -7.05 -15.21
CA LEU A 289 11.89 -6.48 -15.38
C LEU A 289 12.71 -7.15 -16.52
N ALA A 290 12.53 -8.45 -16.74
CA ALA A 290 13.20 -9.16 -17.83
C ALA A 290 12.61 -8.78 -19.21
N GLY A 291 11.30 -8.61 -19.29
CA GLY A 291 10.60 -8.15 -20.50
C GLY A 291 10.84 -6.67 -20.82
N SER A 292 11.07 -5.82 -19.81
CA SER A 292 11.33 -4.37 -19.97
C SER A 292 12.74 -4.00 -20.45
N ARG A 293 13.57 -4.94 -20.92
CA ARG A 293 14.93 -4.62 -21.38
C ARG A 293 14.90 -3.78 -22.67
N PRO A 294 15.57 -2.60 -22.72
CA PRO A 294 15.41 -1.64 -23.81
C PRO A 294 16.07 -2.12 -25.11
N GLY A 295 15.25 -2.46 -26.09
CA GLY A 295 15.64 -2.73 -27.48
C GLY A 295 15.76 -1.47 -28.36
N SER A 296 16.03 -0.31 -27.77
CA SER A 296 16.21 0.97 -28.46
C SER A 296 17.40 1.73 -27.88
N ALA A 297 18.25 2.30 -28.74
CA ALA A 297 19.47 2.97 -28.31
C ALA A 297 19.17 4.21 -27.44
N GLY A 298 19.86 4.33 -26.31
CA GLY A 298 19.60 5.38 -25.32
C GLY A 298 20.11 6.75 -25.72
N VAL A 299 19.33 7.79 -25.41
CA VAL A 299 19.78 9.19 -25.44
C VAL A 299 20.30 9.57 -24.05
N SER A 300 21.60 9.45 -23.84
CA SER A 300 22.27 10.07 -22.69
C SER A 300 22.50 11.55 -22.96
N PRO A 301 22.18 12.47 -22.03
CA PRO A 301 22.49 13.89 -22.18
C PRO A 301 23.99 14.13 -21.97
N ALA A 302 24.76 14.18 -23.06
CA ALA A 302 26.17 14.53 -23.01
C ALA A 302 26.36 16.04 -22.78
N LEU A 303 26.95 16.43 -21.65
CA LEU A 303 27.34 17.82 -21.39
C LEU A 303 28.55 18.21 -22.26
N GLY A 304 28.34 19.12 -23.20
CA GLY A 304 29.42 19.74 -23.98
C GLY A 304 30.14 20.82 -23.19
N THR A 305 31.47 20.76 -23.12
CA THR A 305 32.30 21.67 -22.32
C THR A 305 32.64 22.97 -23.05
N GLY A 306 32.16 24.09 -22.49
CA GLY A 306 32.81 25.41 -22.43
C GLY A 306 33.57 26.00 -23.64
N ALA A 307 33.05 27.11 -24.17
CA ALA A 307 33.84 28.15 -24.83
C ALA A 307 33.32 29.55 -24.40
N SER A 308 34.22 30.46 -24.04
CA SER A 308 33.88 31.82 -23.54
C SER A 308 33.82 32.86 -24.67
N PRO A 309 33.07 33.98 -24.51
CA PRO A 309 32.75 34.89 -25.62
C PRO A 309 33.69 36.12 -25.72
N PRO A 310 33.77 36.76 -26.91
CA PRO A 310 34.09 38.18 -27.07
C PRO A 310 32.82 39.06 -27.14
N ARG A 311 32.99 40.39 -27.05
CA ARG A 311 31.91 41.37 -26.82
C ARG A 311 31.48 42.13 -28.09
N SER A 312 30.33 42.81 -27.96
CA SER A 312 30.10 44.22 -28.33
C SER A 312 29.57 44.60 -29.73
N CYS A 313 29.13 45.87 -29.77
CA CYS A 313 28.79 46.74 -30.89
C CYS A 313 27.40 46.59 -31.53
N ALA A 314 26.61 47.65 -31.36
CA ALA A 314 25.34 47.88 -32.04
C ALA A 314 25.55 48.23 -33.52
N GLY A 315 24.54 47.95 -34.35
CA GLY A 315 24.48 48.37 -35.75
C GLY A 315 23.03 48.60 -36.17
N THR A 316 22.66 49.86 -36.39
CA THR A 316 21.31 50.25 -36.85
C THR A 316 21.20 50.15 -38.37
N THR A 317 20.01 49.84 -38.91
CA THR A 317 19.37 50.64 -39.99
C THR A 317 17.97 50.16 -40.43
N ARG A 318 17.06 51.14 -40.57
CA ARG A 318 15.97 51.30 -41.57
C ARG A 318 15.06 50.13 -41.98
N ARG A 319 13.88 50.10 -41.34
CA ARG A 319 12.54 50.33 -41.94
C ARG A 319 12.40 50.20 -43.47
N LYS A 320 11.51 49.31 -43.91
CA LYS A 320 10.65 49.49 -45.10
C LYS A 320 9.23 49.02 -44.77
N GLU A 321 8.24 49.59 -45.44
CA GLU A 321 6.81 49.39 -45.18
C GLU A 321 6.13 48.70 -46.36
N ASN A 322 5.14 47.85 -46.06
CA ASN A 322 3.78 47.79 -46.68
C ASN A 322 3.19 46.37 -46.69
N GLY A 323 1.86 46.29 -46.76
CA GLY A 323 1.19 45.20 -47.49
C GLY A 323 0.61 44.04 -46.66
N SER A 324 -0.55 44.27 -46.04
CA SER A 324 -1.72 43.36 -46.00
C SER A 324 -1.58 41.88 -46.44
N GLY A 325 -2.05 40.93 -45.59
CA GLY A 325 -2.53 39.64 -46.11
C GLY A 325 -2.56 38.43 -45.16
N LYS A 326 -3.75 38.15 -44.60
CA LYS A 326 -4.31 36.84 -44.17
C LYS A 326 -3.38 35.68 -43.74
N THR A 327 -3.69 35.15 -42.54
CA THR A 327 -3.64 33.71 -42.13
C THR A 327 -2.30 32.96 -42.15
N ALA A 328 -1.77 32.66 -40.95
CA ALA A 328 -0.69 31.68 -40.75
C ALA A 328 -0.78 30.89 -39.41
N GLU A 329 -1.97 30.71 -38.81
CA GLU A 329 -2.16 29.83 -37.65
C GLU A 329 -2.10 28.34 -38.05
N ARG A 330 -0.89 27.78 -38.25
CA ARG A 330 -0.73 26.32 -38.42
C ARG A 330 0.65 25.76 -38.05
N SER A 331 0.97 25.75 -36.75
CA SER A 331 1.84 24.74 -36.13
C SER A 331 1.55 24.68 -34.63
N LEU A 332 1.83 23.56 -33.96
CA LEU A 332 1.56 23.29 -32.54
C LEU A 332 0.07 23.10 -32.14
N ARG A 333 -0.62 22.17 -32.81
CA ARG A 333 -1.67 21.37 -32.12
C ARG A 333 -1.07 20.01 -31.74
N GLY A 334 -1.04 19.70 -30.45
CA GLY A 334 -0.84 18.32 -29.98
C GLY A 334 -2.06 17.47 -30.28
N GLU A 335 -1.87 16.19 -30.61
CA GLU A 335 -2.93 15.31 -31.12
C GLU A 335 -3.78 14.65 -30.01
N THR A 336 -4.49 15.46 -29.22
CA THR A 336 -5.50 15.01 -28.24
C THR A 336 -6.84 15.72 -28.47
N GLY A 337 -7.46 15.49 -29.62
CA GLY A 337 -8.68 16.19 -30.02
C GLY A 337 -9.40 15.65 -31.25
N GLY A 338 -9.34 14.33 -31.49
CA GLY A 338 -10.08 13.69 -32.58
C GLY A 338 -11.57 13.59 -32.27
N ALA A 339 -12.41 14.32 -33.00
CA ALA A 339 -13.87 14.24 -32.84
C ALA A 339 -14.38 12.83 -33.22
N VAL A 340 -14.87 12.07 -32.23
CA VAL A 340 -15.20 10.65 -32.41
C VAL A 340 -16.48 10.47 -33.23
N ARG A 341 -16.39 9.68 -34.32
CA ARG A 341 -17.56 9.15 -35.02
C ARG A 341 -18.17 8.03 -34.19
N GLY A 342 -19.23 8.35 -33.46
CA GLY A 342 -19.94 7.44 -32.55
C GLY A 342 -19.88 7.96 -31.11
N GLY A 343 -21.05 8.25 -30.52
CA GLY A 343 -21.17 8.83 -29.17
C GLY A 343 -20.96 7.82 -28.05
N ILE A 344 -19.77 7.22 -27.98
CA ILE A 344 -19.37 6.24 -26.96
C ILE A 344 -18.10 6.73 -26.24
N GLU A 345 -18.17 6.81 -24.91
CA GLU A 345 -17.04 7.09 -24.02
C GLU A 345 -16.81 5.87 -23.10
N MET A 346 -15.57 5.40 -23.00
CA MET A 346 -15.17 4.27 -22.16
C MET A 346 -14.19 4.78 -21.10
N ARG A 347 -14.64 4.81 -19.85
CA ARG A 347 -13.93 5.36 -18.69
C ARG A 347 -13.28 4.23 -17.90
N ILE A 348 -12.00 4.36 -17.60
CA ILE A 348 -11.26 3.37 -16.80
C ILE A 348 -10.67 4.01 -15.54
N GLY A 349 -10.86 3.35 -14.39
CA GLY A 349 -10.39 3.82 -13.09
C GLY A 349 -8.87 3.65 -12.92
N LEU A 350 -8.13 4.76 -12.93
CA LEU A 350 -6.66 4.79 -12.76
C LEU A 350 -6.20 5.52 -11.48
N GLY A 351 -7.07 5.62 -10.47
CA GLY A 351 -6.61 5.89 -9.09
C GLY A 351 -5.81 4.69 -8.53
N SER A 352 -5.09 4.88 -7.43
CA SER A 352 -4.17 3.87 -6.88
C SER A 352 -4.79 2.49 -6.67
N CYS A 353 -6.07 2.40 -6.25
CA CYS A 353 -6.79 1.12 -6.10
C CYS A 353 -7.03 0.41 -7.44
N GLY A 354 -7.38 1.13 -8.50
CA GLY A 354 -7.51 0.56 -9.85
C GLY A 354 -6.18 0.04 -10.36
N ILE A 355 -5.12 0.85 -10.25
CA ILE A 355 -3.75 0.48 -10.64
C ILE A 355 -3.28 -0.78 -9.88
N ALA A 356 -3.44 -0.82 -8.56
CA ALA A 356 -3.10 -1.95 -7.70
C ALA A 356 -3.94 -3.23 -7.93
N SER A 357 -5.05 -3.11 -8.67
CA SER A 357 -5.88 -4.22 -9.13
C SER A 357 -5.59 -4.62 -10.58
N GLY A 358 -4.62 -3.99 -11.24
CA GLY A 358 -4.22 -4.29 -12.62
C GLY A 358 -4.85 -3.42 -13.71
N ALA A 359 -5.51 -2.30 -13.38
CA ALA A 359 -6.23 -1.46 -14.35
C ALA A 359 -5.34 -0.92 -15.50
N ARG A 360 -4.02 -0.82 -15.33
CA ARG A 360 -3.09 -0.48 -16.43
C ARG A 360 -3.10 -1.53 -17.54
N HIS A 361 -3.11 -2.81 -17.19
CA HIS A 361 -3.17 -3.90 -18.19
C HIS A 361 -4.53 -3.93 -18.91
N VAL A 362 -5.60 -3.59 -18.19
CA VAL A 362 -6.95 -3.41 -18.76
C VAL A 362 -6.99 -2.19 -19.71
N GLN A 363 -6.29 -1.10 -19.38
CA GLN A 363 -6.15 0.07 -20.26
C GLN A 363 -5.42 -0.27 -21.56
N SER A 364 -4.27 -0.96 -21.50
CA SER A 364 -3.51 -1.37 -22.68
C SER A 364 -4.34 -2.29 -23.58
N ALA A 365 -4.97 -3.33 -23.00
CA ALA A 365 -5.86 -4.23 -23.74
C ALA A 365 -7.07 -3.51 -24.35
N LEU A 366 -7.56 -2.44 -23.73
CA LEU A 366 -8.66 -1.60 -24.26
C LEU A 366 -8.19 -0.77 -25.46
N GLN A 367 -7.02 -0.14 -25.37
CA GLN A 367 -6.42 0.60 -26.47
C GLN A 367 -6.15 -0.33 -27.68
N GLU A 368 -5.50 -1.47 -27.45
CA GLU A 368 -5.26 -2.50 -28.48
C GLU A 368 -6.56 -3.02 -29.11
N THR A 369 -7.57 -3.31 -28.28
CA THR A 369 -8.89 -3.76 -28.76
C THR A 369 -9.53 -2.71 -29.66
N LEU A 370 -9.56 -1.44 -29.25
CA LEU A 370 -10.17 -0.35 -30.02
C LEU A 370 -9.41 -0.08 -31.33
N HIS A 371 -8.08 -0.16 -31.34
CA HIS A 371 -7.28 -0.14 -32.57
C HIS A 371 -7.67 -1.30 -33.51
N SER A 372 -7.85 -2.53 -32.99
CA SER A 372 -8.22 -3.69 -33.82
C SER A 372 -9.64 -3.62 -34.41
N LEU A 373 -10.56 -2.94 -33.72
CA LEU A 373 -11.93 -2.69 -34.21
C LEU A 373 -11.97 -1.58 -35.27
N GLY A 374 -11.00 -0.66 -35.26
CA GLY A 374 -10.91 0.48 -36.17
C GLY A 374 -11.38 1.80 -35.56
N GLY A 375 -11.29 1.94 -34.23
CA GLY A 375 -11.88 3.04 -33.46
C GLY A 375 -13.36 2.82 -33.14
N GLY A 376 -14.01 3.86 -32.61
CA GLY A 376 -15.46 3.86 -32.30
C GLY A 376 -15.86 4.29 -30.88
N ALA A 377 -14.88 4.53 -30.00
CA ALA A 377 -15.12 5.10 -28.67
C ALA A 377 -13.93 5.98 -28.22
N ALA A 378 -14.21 7.00 -27.40
CA ALA A 378 -13.18 7.73 -26.65
C ALA A 378 -12.77 6.93 -25.40
N VAL A 379 -11.47 6.81 -25.10
CA VAL A 379 -11.01 6.28 -23.80
C VAL A 379 -10.69 7.45 -22.88
N LYS A 380 -11.21 7.43 -21.65
CA LYS A 380 -10.95 8.45 -20.63
C LYS A 380 -10.34 7.84 -19.37
N ALA A 381 -9.24 8.40 -18.88
CA ALA A 381 -8.58 7.97 -17.66
C ALA A 381 -9.20 8.70 -16.45
N VAL A 382 -10.13 8.06 -15.74
CA VAL A 382 -10.81 8.68 -14.59
C VAL A 382 -10.12 8.35 -13.27
N GLY A 383 -10.25 9.22 -12.28
CA GLY A 383 -9.84 8.95 -10.91
C GLY A 383 -10.66 7.81 -10.25
N CYS A 384 -10.37 7.51 -8.98
CA CYS A 384 -11.13 6.48 -8.25
C CYS A 384 -12.61 6.87 -8.12
N SER A 385 -13.53 5.92 -8.35
CA SER A 385 -14.99 6.12 -8.22
C SER A 385 -15.51 5.94 -6.78
N GLY A 386 -14.69 5.35 -5.91
CA GLY A 386 -15.04 4.88 -4.57
C GLY A 386 -15.49 3.41 -4.48
N LEU A 387 -15.83 2.75 -5.59
CA LEU A 387 -16.27 1.33 -5.59
C LEU A 387 -15.10 0.33 -5.54
N CYS A 388 -14.14 0.56 -4.63
CA CYS A 388 -12.82 -0.06 -4.64
C CYS A 388 -12.81 -1.60 -4.50
N HIS A 389 -13.85 -2.19 -3.90
CA HIS A 389 -14.00 -3.65 -3.83
C HIS A 389 -14.15 -4.32 -5.20
N ALA A 390 -14.59 -3.58 -6.23
CA ALA A 390 -14.86 -4.07 -7.57
C ALA A 390 -13.88 -3.53 -8.64
N GLU A 391 -12.73 -3.00 -8.24
CA GLU A 391 -11.65 -2.64 -9.17
C GLU A 391 -10.99 -3.89 -9.80
N PRO A 392 -10.51 -3.83 -11.07
CA PRO A 392 -10.59 -2.70 -12.00
C PRO A 392 -12.01 -2.43 -12.50
N LEU A 393 -12.38 -1.15 -12.55
CA LEU A 393 -13.65 -0.66 -13.08
C LEU A 393 -13.54 -0.13 -14.51
N LEU A 394 -14.51 -0.49 -15.35
CA LEU A 394 -14.71 0.03 -16.70
C LEU A 394 -16.16 0.49 -16.86
N GLU A 395 -16.39 1.79 -17.02
CA GLU A 395 -17.71 2.36 -17.33
C GLU A 395 -17.80 2.66 -18.83
N VAL A 396 -18.86 2.16 -19.48
CA VAL A 396 -19.21 2.50 -20.86
C VAL A 396 -20.40 3.44 -20.86
N VAL A 397 -20.24 4.61 -21.46
CA VAL A 397 -21.28 5.62 -21.65
C VAL A 397 -21.61 5.68 -23.13
N ALA A 398 -22.82 5.27 -23.51
CA ALA A 398 -23.26 5.21 -24.91
C ALA A 398 -24.70 5.72 -25.03
N ASN A 399 -24.93 6.70 -25.91
CA ASN A 399 -26.26 7.31 -26.14
C ASN A 399 -26.99 7.75 -24.85
N GLY A 400 -26.25 8.25 -23.85
CA GLY A 400 -26.78 8.65 -22.53
C GLY A 400 -26.96 7.52 -21.53
N HIS A 401 -26.95 6.25 -21.95
CA HIS A 401 -26.95 5.10 -21.04
C HIS A 401 -25.54 4.84 -20.49
N ARG A 402 -25.47 4.43 -19.22
CA ARG A 402 -24.23 4.11 -18.51
C ARG A 402 -24.24 2.64 -18.10
N THR A 403 -23.17 1.92 -18.40
CA THR A 403 -23.02 0.50 -18.04
C THR A 403 -21.66 0.31 -17.35
N LEU A 404 -21.69 -0.12 -16.09
CA LEU A 404 -20.49 -0.31 -15.28
C LEU A 404 -20.11 -1.80 -15.23
N TYR A 405 -18.84 -2.11 -15.46
CA TYR A 405 -18.25 -3.43 -15.30
C TYR A 405 -17.18 -3.38 -14.19
N GLY A 406 -17.14 -4.41 -13.34
CA GLY A 406 -16.19 -4.50 -12.23
C GLY A 406 -15.45 -5.84 -12.18
N ASN A 407 -14.30 -5.85 -11.48
CA ASN A 407 -13.29 -6.91 -11.51
C ASN A 407 -12.89 -7.29 -12.96
N VAL A 408 -12.75 -6.28 -13.83
CA VAL A 408 -12.46 -6.47 -15.25
C VAL A 408 -11.02 -6.93 -15.45
N THR A 409 -10.82 -8.04 -16.18
CA THR A 409 -9.49 -8.52 -16.58
C THR A 409 -9.17 -8.09 -18.02
N PRO A 410 -7.89 -8.10 -18.45
CA PRO A 410 -7.52 -7.83 -19.84
C PRO A 410 -8.23 -8.74 -20.87
N GLY A 411 -8.60 -9.97 -20.50
CA GLY A 411 -9.33 -10.90 -21.37
C GLY A 411 -10.81 -10.55 -21.58
N ASP A 412 -11.44 -9.88 -20.61
CA ASP A 412 -12.84 -9.47 -20.68
C ASP A 412 -13.06 -8.28 -21.62
N VAL A 413 -12.04 -7.41 -21.73
CA VAL A 413 -12.09 -6.15 -22.48
C VAL A 413 -12.61 -6.32 -23.91
N ARG A 414 -12.16 -7.37 -24.63
CA ARG A 414 -12.59 -7.61 -26.01
C ARG A 414 -14.07 -7.98 -26.12
N LYS A 415 -14.61 -8.67 -25.11
CA LYS A 415 -16.03 -9.05 -25.01
C LYS A 415 -16.88 -7.81 -24.67
N ILE A 416 -16.43 -6.99 -23.71
CA ILE A 416 -17.09 -5.74 -23.32
C ILE A 416 -17.12 -4.74 -24.49
N ALA A 417 -16.00 -4.51 -25.18
CA ALA A 417 -15.94 -3.59 -26.30
C ALA A 417 -16.87 -4.00 -27.46
N ARG A 418 -16.90 -5.28 -27.83
CA ARG A 418 -17.81 -5.82 -28.86
C ARG A 418 -19.30 -5.67 -28.51
N ARG A 419 -19.67 -5.73 -27.23
CA ARG A 419 -21.07 -5.58 -26.79
C ARG A 419 -21.63 -4.17 -27.05
N HIS A 420 -20.77 -3.15 -27.03
CA HIS A 420 -21.18 -1.74 -27.20
C HIS A 420 -20.81 -1.14 -28.56
N ILE A 421 -19.70 -1.56 -29.15
CA ILE A 421 -19.17 -1.02 -30.42
C ILE A 421 -19.51 -1.99 -31.55
N LYS A 422 -20.48 -1.62 -32.39
CA LYS A 422 -20.84 -2.39 -33.59
C LYS A 422 -19.73 -2.30 -34.65
N PRO A 423 -19.32 -3.41 -35.28
CA PRO A 423 -18.26 -3.39 -36.30
C PRO A 423 -18.71 -2.62 -37.55
N HIS A 424 -17.80 -1.80 -38.10
CA HIS A 424 -18.06 -1.07 -39.34
C HIS A 424 -17.97 -1.98 -40.57
N GLY A 425 -19.07 -2.04 -41.34
CA GLY A 425 -19.14 -2.61 -42.68
C GLY A 425 -19.84 -3.97 -42.77
N VAL A 426 -20.85 -4.08 -43.64
CA VAL A 426 -21.72 -5.27 -43.82
C VAL A 426 -20.91 -6.55 -44.01
N TRP A 427 -19.89 -6.53 -44.86
CA TRP A 427 -18.99 -7.66 -45.11
C TRP A 427 -18.18 -8.09 -43.88
N ARG A 428 -17.86 -7.15 -42.98
CA ARG A 428 -17.17 -7.45 -41.72
C ARG A 428 -18.13 -8.11 -40.73
N THR A 429 -19.37 -7.61 -40.60
CA THR A 429 -20.43 -8.23 -39.78
C THR A 429 -20.71 -9.67 -40.21
N ILE A 430 -20.82 -9.95 -41.51
CA ILE A 430 -21.07 -11.30 -42.03
C ILE A 430 -19.90 -12.25 -41.71
N ARG A 431 -18.66 -11.80 -41.94
CA ARG A 431 -17.44 -12.59 -41.67
C ARG A 431 -17.24 -12.83 -40.16
N GLU A 432 -17.49 -11.82 -39.33
CA GLU A 432 -17.34 -11.94 -37.87
C GLU A 432 -18.44 -12.82 -37.27
N GLY A 433 -19.69 -12.72 -37.75
CA GLY A 433 -20.76 -13.66 -37.38
C GLY A 433 -20.45 -15.12 -37.77
N PHE A 434 -19.84 -15.35 -38.93
CA PHE A 434 -19.37 -16.69 -39.31
C PHE A 434 -18.25 -17.19 -38.37
N GLN A 435 -17.32 -16.31 -37.95
CA GLN A 435 -16.30 -16.66 -36.96
C GLN A 435 -16.86 -16.90 -35.55
N GLU A 436 -17.92 -16.19 -35.14
CA GLU A 436 -18.55 -16.38 -33.83
C GLU A 436 -19.35 -17.69 -33.79
N THR A 437 -20.07 -18.05 -34.86
CA THR A 437 -20.69 -19.38 -35.02
C THR A 437 -19.63 -20.49 -35.02
N CYS A 438 -18.50 -20.32 -35.71
CA CYS A 438 -17.40 -21.29 -35.66
C CYS A 438 -16.79 -21.40 -34.25
N ALA A 439 -16.59 -20.29 -33.53
CA ALA A 439 -16.04 -20.33 -32.17
C ALA A 439 -16.97 -21.09 -31.20
N GLN A 440 -18.29 -20.85 -31.30
CA GLN A 440 -19.30 -21.59 -30.54
C GLN A 440 -19.41 -23.10 -30.89
N VAL A 441 -18.77 -23.54 -31.98
CA VAL A 441 -18.70 -24.95 -32.42
C VAL A 441 -17.33 -25.60 -32.10
N PHE A 442 -16.35 -24.81 -31.62
CA PHE A 442 -15.01 -25.29 -31.29
C PHE A 442 -14.53 -25.01 -29.85
N GLU A 443 -15.28 -24.24 -29.04
CA GLU A 443 -15.01 -24.02 -27.60
C GLU A 443 -15.96 -24.83 -26.68
N ASP A 444 -16.03 -26.15 -26.87
CA ASP A 444 -16.52 -27.07 -25.82
C ASP A 444 -15.40 -27.36 -24.80
N ASP A 445 -15.74 -27.24 -23.51
CA ASP A 445 -14.94 -27.59 -22.31
C ASP A 445 -13.49 -27.03 -22.17
N ALA A 446 -13.35 -25.83 -21.57
CA ALA A 446 -12.30 -25.56 -20.54
C ALA A 446 -12.47 -24.24 -19.73
N TRP A 447 -13.12 -24.34 -18.57
CA TRP A 447 -12.77 -23.65 -17.31
C TRP A 447 -12.31 -22.16 -17.34
N ALA A 448 -13.26 -21.21 -17.43
CA ALA A 448 -13.24 -19.98 -16.64
C ALA A 448 -14.63 -19.29 -16.64
N PRO A 449 -15.31 -19.13 -15.48
CA PRO A 449 -16.50 -18.29 -15.43
C PRO A 449 -16.10 -16.82 -15.60
N ALA A 450 -16.75 -16.09 -16.51
CA ALA A 450 -16.51 -14.66 -16.69
C ALA A 450 -16.86 -13.88 -15.41
N THR A 451 -15.84 -13.40 -14.70
CA THR A 451 -15.99 -12.65 -13.44
C THR A 451 -16.40 -11.20 -13.65
N SER A 452 -16.10 -10.62 -14.82
CA SER A 452 -16.59 -9.29 -15.19
C SER A 452 -18.09 -9.33 -15.49
N ARG A 453 -18.92 -9.06 -14.48
CA ARG A 453 -20.36 -8.85 -14.65
C ARG A 453 -20.67 -7.36 -14.66
N GLU A 454 -21.87 -7.04 -15.15
CA GLU A 454 -22.42 -5.70 -15.02
C GLU A 454 -22.70 -5.43 -13.53
N LEU A 455 -22.05 -4.39 -13.01
CA LEU A 455 -22.02 -4.08 -11.59
C LEU A 455 -23.17 -3.12 -11.27
N ASP A 456 -24.21 -3.64 -10.61
CA ASP A 456 -25.25 -2.80 -10.05
C ASP A 456 -24.72 -2.04 -8.83
N ALA A 457 -24.32 -0.78 -9.07
CA ALA A 457 -23.82 0.10 -8.03
C ALA A 457 -24.93 0.65 -7.11
N ARG A 458 -26.22 0.58 -7.50
CA ARG A 458 -27.33 1.24 -6.79
C ARG A 458 -27.36 0.93 -5.28
N PRO A 459 -27.25 -0.35 -4.82
CA PRO A 459 -27.31 -0.67 -3.39
C PRO A 459 -26.18 -0.07 -2.55
N SER A 460 -25.05 0.33 -3.18
CA SER A 460 -23.94 1.01 -2.51
C SER A 460 -23.97 2.54 -2.65
N MET A 461 -24.85 3.08 -3.49
CA MET A 461 -24.88 4.49 -3.90
C MET A 461 -26.14 5.22 -3.44
N GLU A 462 -27.25 4.51 -3.20
CA GLU A 462 -28.57 5.10 -2.92
C GLU A 462 -28.62 5.93 -1.63
N LYS A 463 -27.89 5.53 -0.58
CA LYS A 463 -27.70 6.30 0.65
C LYS A 463 -26.47 7.23 0.65
N GLN A 464 -25.74 7.33 -0.48
CA GLN A 464 -24.62 8.28 -0.60
C GLN A 464 -25.11 9.66 -1.05
N VAL A 465 -24.56 10.71 -0.43
CA VAL A 465 -24.74 12.10 -0.88
C VAL A 465 -23.37 12.64 -1.20
N ARG A 466 -23.08 12.81 -2.50
CA ARG A 466 -21.74 13.19 -2.98
C ARG A 466 -21.62 14.69 -3.17
N VAL A 467 -21.08 15.37 -2.16
CA VAL A 467 -20.61 16.76 -2.24
C VAL A 467 -19.17 16.75 -2.73
N VAL A 468 -18.26 16.13 -1.97
CA VAL A 468 -16.81 16.10 -2.24
C VAL A 468 -16.49 15.17 -3.40
N LEU A 469 -17.14 14.01 -3.48
CA LEU A 469 -16.89 12.97 -4.50
C LEU A 469 -17.73 13.16 -5.79
N GLU A 470 -18.32 14.34 -6.03
CA GLU A 470 -19.26 14.58 -7.16
C GLU A 470 -18.62 14.43 -8.56
N ASN A 471 -17.28 14.51 -8.63
CA ASN A 471 -16.49 14.38 -9.87
C ASN A 471 -15.68 13.06 -9.92
N CYS A 472 -15.57 12.36 -8.80
CA CYS A 472 -14.70 11.20 -8.64
C CYS A 472 -15.18 10.03 -9.50
N GLY A 473 -14.30 9.56 -10.41
CA GLY A 473 -14.63 8.55 -11.42
C GLY A 473 -15.46 9.08 -12.60
N GLN A 474 -15.63 10.40 -12.75
CA GLN A 474 -16.41 11.01 -13.85
C GLN A 474 -15.57 11.94 -14.74
N ILE A 475 -14.59 12.66 -14.16
CA ILE A 475 -13.64 13.50 -14.91
C ILE A 475 -12.30 12.79 -15.11
N GLU A 476 -11.57 13.20 -16.13
CA GLU A 476 -10.12 12.98 -16.19
C GLU A 476 -9.42 13.99 -15.23
N PRO A 477 -8.62 13.56 -14.24
CA PRO A 477 -8.21 14.42 -13.12
C PRO A 477 -7.39 15.66 -13.50
N LEU A 478 -6.75 15.65 -14.68
CA LEU A 478 -5.92 16.75 -15.19
C LEU A 478 -6.58 17.49 -16.37
N SER A 479 -7.82 17.12 -16.74
CA SER A 479 -8.61 17.85 -17.73
C SER A 479 -9.31 19.04 -17.07
N LEU A 480 -8.69 20.23 -17.19
CA LEU A 480 -9.34 21.49 -16.82
C LEU A 480 -10.62 21.75 -17.64
N HIS A 481 -10.74 21.14 -18.83
CA HIS A 481 -11.98 21.17 -19.63
C HIS A 481 -13.11 20.38 -18.94
N ASP A 482 -12.86 19.15 -18.51
CA ASP A 482 -13.84 18.33 -17.77
C ASP A 482 -14.25 19.00 -16.45
N TYR A 483 -13.30 19.64 -15.75
CA TYR A 483 -13.58 20.37 -14.51
C TYR A 483 -14.49 21.58 -14.77
N ARG A 484 -14.15 22.45 -15.74
CA ARG A 484 -14.98 23.61 -16.13
C ARG A 484 -16.35 23.20 -16.68
N ALA A 485 -16.44 22.08 -17.42
CA ALA A 485 -17.69 21.53 -17.93
C ALA A 485 -18.63 21.02 -16.82
N ARG A 486 -18.15 20.90 -15.57
CA ARG A 486 -18.92 20.55 -14.38
C ARG A 486 -18.97 21.70 -13.36
N GLU A 487 -19.06 22.93 -13.86
CA GLU A 487 -19.16 24.18 -13.09
C GLU A 487 -17.90 24.53 -12.27
N GLY A 488 -16.79 23.81 -12.45
CA GLY A 488 -15.53 24.06 -11.74
C GLY A 488 -14.91 25.42 -12.05
N MET A 489 -14.27 26.01 -11.03
CA MET A 489 -13.73 27.38 -10.97
C MET A 489 -14.76 28.51 -10.86
N GLN A 490 -16.07 28.23 -10.99
CA GLN A 490 -17.12 29.24 -10.86
C GLN A 490 -17.30 29.74 -9.42
N ALA A 491 -17.02 28.91 -8.40
CA ALA A 491 -17.15 29.34 -7.01
C ALA A 491 -16.04 30.33 -6.63
N LEU A 492 -14.80 30.09 -7.07
CA LEU A 492 -13.70 31.04 -6.92
C LEU A 492 -13.95 32.33 -7.70
N GLU A 493 -14.43 32.24 -8.95
CA GLU A 493 -14.79 33.40 -9.75
C GLU A 493 -15.88 34.25 -9.08
N HIS A 494 -16.93 33.62 -8.55
CA HIS A 494 -17.99 34.30 -7.82
C HIS A 494 -17.47 34.99 -6.54
N CYS A 495 -16.64 34.30 -5.75
CA CYS A 495 -16.02 34.88 -4.56
C CYS A 495 -15.19 36.13 -4.89
N LEU A 496 -14.34 36.06 -5.92
CA LEU A 496 -13.43 37.15 -6.29
C LEU A 496 -14.12 38.35 -6.97
N LYS A 497 -15.31 38.17 -7.54
CA LYS A 497 -16.04 39.23 -8.28
C LYS A 497 -17.23 39.83 -7.52
N HIS A 498 -17.81 39.12 -6.56
CA HIS A 498 -19.12 39.47 -6.00
C HIS A 498 -19.22 39.43 -4.47
N LEU A 499 -18.19 38.97 -3.76
CA LEU A 499 -18.17 38.89 -2.30
C LEU A 499 -16.91 39.54 -1.73
N SER A 500 -17.01 40.19 -0.58
CA SER A 500 -15.84 40.53 0.23
C SER A 500 -15.27 39.31 0.98
N PRO A 501 -14.00 39.33 1.44
CA PRO A 501 -13.43 38.22 2.20
C PRO A 501 -14.24 37.85 3.46
N ASP A 502 -14.84 38.85 4.10
CA ASP A 502 -15.60 38.68 5.34
C ASP A 502 -17.02 38.11 5.07
N GLU A 503 -17.61 38.38 3.90
CA GLU A 503 -18.83 37.70 3.42
C GLU A 503 -18.57 36.25 2.98
N VAL A 504 -17.37 35.95 2.43
CA VAL A 504 -16.94 34.57 2.17
C VAL A 504 -16.84 33.80 3.50
N ILE A 505 -16.30 34.41 4.56
CA ILE A 505 -16.30 33.81 5.91
C ILE A 505 -17.75 33.62 6.43
N GLU A 506 -18.66 34.58 6.23
CA GLU A 506 -20.06 34.44 6.64
C GLU A 506 -20.78 33.31 5.89
N LYS A 507 -20.58 33.14 4.58
CA LYS A 507 -21.16 31.98 3.87
C LYS A 507 -20.63 30.65 4.39
N VAL A 508 -19.34 30.56 4.75
CA VAL A 508 -18.79 29.38 5.44
C VAL A 508 -19.37 29.22 6.84
N ARG A 509 -19.70 30.31 7.55
CA ARG A 509 -20.36 30.30 8.88
C ARG A 509 -21.79 29.74 8.77
N ILE A 510 -22.60 30.25 7.84
CA ILE A 510 -23.97 29.79 7.56
C ILE A 510 -24.00 28.28 7.22
N SER A 511 -23.00 27.79 6.46
CA SER A 511 -22.93 26.36 6.12
C SER A 511 -22.74 25.43 7.32
N GLY A 512 -22.26 25.95 8.46
CA GLY A 512 -21.91 25.13 9.63
C GLY A 512 -20.73 24.17 9.39
N LEU A 513 -19.89 24.42 8.38
CA LEU A 513 -18.75 23.56 8.04
C LEU A 513 -17.79 23.42 9.23
N ARG A 514 -17.54 22.16 9.62
CA ARG A 514 -16.60 21.74 10.67
C ARG A 514 -15.43 20.98 10.04
N GLY A 515 -14.21 21.24 10.52
CA GLY A 515 -12.98 20.67 9.99
C GLY A 515 -13.01 19.13 9.91
N ARG A 516 -12.78 18.61 8.71
CA ARG A 516 -12.97 17.19 8.35
C ARG A 516 -11.79 16.28 8.69
N GLY A 517 -10.62 16.84 8.99
CA GLY A 517 -9.48 16.14 9.60
C GLY A 517 -9.69 15.77 11.08
N GLY A 518 -10.84 15.18 11.43
CA GLY A 518 -11.16 14.62 12.74
C GLY A 518 -11.57 15.57 13.85
N ALA A 519 -10.84 16.67 14.08
CA ALA A 519 -11.05 17.51 15.26
C ALA A 519 -12.39 18.29 15.27
N GLY A 520 -13.10 18.39 14.14
CA GLY A 520 -14.45 18.97 14.08
C GLY A 520 -14.56 20.45 14.47
N PHE A 521 -13.45 21.20 14.49
CA PHE A 521 -13.46 22.63 14.83
C PHE A 521 -14.21 23.45 13.77
N PRO A 522 -15.06 24.44 14.13
CA PRO A 522 -15.80 25.24 13.15
C PRO A 522 -14.88 26.03 12.20
N THR A 523 -15.01 25.80 10.89
CA THR A 523 -14.07 26.31 9.88
C THR A 523 -14.08 27.84 9.81
N ALA A 524 -15.25 28.46 9.76
CA ALA A 524 -15.39 29.93 9.75
C ALA A 524 -14.72 30.60 10.97
N ARG A 525 -14.86 30.02 12.18
CA ARG A 525 -14.20 30.54 13.39
C ARG A 525 -12.67 30.46 13.29
N LYS A 526 -12.12 29.46 12.60
CA LYS A 526 -10.68 29.39 12.35
C LYS A 526 -10.24 30.47 11.35
N TRP A 527 -11.06 30.73 10.33
CA TRP A 527 -10.82 31.77 9.33
C TRP A 527 -10.89 33.17 9.96
N ASP A 528 -11.87 33.45 10.82
CA ASP A 528 -11.98 34.69 11.62
C ASP A 528 -10.65 35.02 12.34
N ILE A 529 -10.06 34.04 13.01
CA ILE A 529 -8.83 34.24 13.80
C ILE A 529 -7.67 34.62 12.88
N VAL A 530 -7.45 33.89 11.79
CA VAL A 530 -6.36 34.19 10.83
C VAL A 530 -6.59 35.52 10.12
N ARG A 531 -7.83 35.81 9.71
CA ARG A 531 -8.24 37.05 9.04
C ARG A 531 -7.99 38.27 9.93
N ARG A 532 -8.31 38.19 11.23
CA ARG A 532 -8.15 39.27 12.22
C ARG A 532 -6.76 39.33 12.86
N ALA A 533 -5.94 38.28 12.76
CA ALA A 533 -4.58 38.26 13.30
C ALA A 533 -3.70 39.37 12.66
N PRO A 534 -2.80 40.00 13.43
CA PRO A 534 -1.99 41.13 12.95
C PRO A 534 -0.89 40.68 11.97
N GLY A 535 -0.52 41.59 11.07
CA GLY A 535 0.52 41.38 10.05
C GLY A 535 -0.05 41.16 8.65
N GLU A 536 0.68 41.66 7.66
CA GLU A 536 0.29 41.63 6.23
C GLU A 536 0.53 40.26 5.59
N VAL A 537 1.62 39.58 5.96
CA VAL A 537 1.97 38.25 5.44
C VAL A 537 1.23 37.17 6.22
N LYS A 538 0.42 36.39 5.51
CA LYS A 538 -0.37 35.27 6.02
C LYS A 538 -0.27 34.07 5.08
N TYR A 539 -0.34 32.86 5.63
CA TYR A 539 -0.22 31.62 4.87
C TYR A 539 -1.48 30.75 4.97
N VAL A 540 -1.73 29.95 3.94
CA VAL A 540 -2.71 28.86 3.98
C VAL A 540 -2.04 27.52 3.66
N ILE A 541 -2.34 26.49 4.45
CA ILE A 541 -1.82 25.13 4.27
C ILE A 541 -2.99 24.16 4.14
N CYS A 542 -3.00 23.44 3.02
CA CYS A 542 -3.79 22.23 2.85
C CYS A 542 -2.98 21.04 3.40
N ASN A 543 -3.51 20.43 4.46
CA ASN A 543 -2.97 19.23 5.07
C ASN A 543 -3.54 17.99 4.37
N GLY A 544 -2.71 17.34 3.56
CA GLY A 544 -2.93 16.04 2.93
C GLY A 544 -1.87 15.00 3.36
N ASP A 545 -1.40 15.07 4.62
CA ASP A 545 -0.51 14.05 5.19
C ASP A 545 -1.24 12.71 5.42
N GLU A 546 -2.58 12.75 5.60
CA GLU A 546 -3.49 11.60 5.78
C GLU A 546 -2.81 10.40 6.47
N GLY A 547 -2.30 10.64 7.67
CA GLY A 547 -1.45 9.68 8.39
C GLY A 547 -2.16 8.34 8.65
N ASP A 548 -3.46 8.39 8.97
CA ASP A 548 -4.27 7.29 9.51
C ASP A 548 -4.25 6.00 8.67
N PRO A 549 -3.71 4.91 9.23
CA PRO A 549 -3.90 3.56 8.70
C PRO A 549 -5.37 3.21 8.47
N GLY A 550 -5.73 2.98 7.21
CA GLY A 550 -7.11 2.74 6.78
C GLY A 550 -7.79 3.94 6.13
N ALA A 551 -7.28 5.17 6.30
CA ALA A 551 -7.73 6.34 5.53
C ALA A 551 -7.06 6.39 4.15
N PHE A 552 -7.79 6.94 3.17
CA PHE A 552 -7.31 7.25 1.81
C PHE A 552 -8.28 8.19 1.05
N MET A 553 -9.08 8.96 1.78
CA MET A 553 -10.10 9.85 1.21
C MET A 553 -9.49 11.18 0.74
N ASP A 554 -8.55 11.77 1.50
CA ASP A 554 -7.81 12.95 1.05
C ASP A 554 -6.95 12.58 -0.17
N ARG A 555 -6.30 11.40 -0.16
CA ARG A 555 -5.58 10.82 -1.30
C ARG A 555 -6.46 10.75 -2.54
N ALA A 556 -7.65 10.18 -2.41
CA ALA A 556 -8.53 9.96 -3.55
C ALA A 556 -9.05 11.26 -4.16
N VAL A 557 -9.32 12.29 -3.35
CA VAL A 557 -9.68 13.62 -3.86
C VAL A 557 -8.49 14.26 -4.59
N MET A 558 -7.28 14.24 -4.03
CA MET A 558 -6.08 14.76 -4.72
C MET A 558 -5.69 13.97 -5.99
N GLU A 559 -5.98 12.67 -6.05
CA GLU A 559 -5.78 11.86 -7.25
C GLU A 559 -6.87 12.08 -8.32
N ALA A 560 -8.14 12.28 -7.92
CA ALA A 560 -9.29 12.26 -8.82
C ALA A 560 -9.81 13.65 -9.23
N ASP A 561 -9.67 14.65 -8.37
CA ASP A 561 -10.15 16.03 -8.58
C ASP A 561 -9.23 17.06 -7.89
N PRO A 562 -7.96 17.19 -8.35
CA PRO A 562 -7.00 18.12 -7.77
C PRO A 562 -7.41 19.60 -7.97
N PHE A 563 -8.11 19.92 -9.06
CA PHE A 563 -8.58 21.28 -9.34
C PHE A 563 -9.59 21.78 -8.30
N ARG A 564 -10.46 20.92 -7.78
CA ARG A 564 -11.36 21.22 -6.65
C ARG A 564 -10.61 21.57 -5.37
N VAL A 565 -9.54 20.86 -5.06
CA VAL A 565 -8.70 21.15 -3.89
C VAL A 565 -8.06 22.53 -4.07
N ILE A 566 -7.53 22.82 -5.25
CA ILE A 566 -6.94 24.12 -5.60
C ILE A 566 -7.97 25.25 -5.50
N GLU A 567 -9.19 25.06 -6.02
CA GLU A 567 -10.26 26.06 -5.99
C GLU A 567 -10.68 26.40 -4.54
N GLY A 568 -10.94 25.37 -3.71
CA GLY A 568 -11.28 25.59 -2.30
C GLY A 568 -10.14 26.23 -1.50
N LEU A 569 -8.90 25.89 -1.80
CA LEU A 569 -7.71 26.47 -1.19
C LEU A 569 -7.54 27.95 -1.58
N ALA A 570 -7.80 28.32 -2.84
CA ALA A 570 -7.79 29.71 -3.30
C ALA A 570 -8.94 30.55 -2.69
N ILE A 571 -10.14 29.98 -2.52
CA ILE A 571 -11.25 30.62 -1.78
C ILE A 571 -10.84 30.89 -0.33
N ALA A 572 -10.23 29.90 0.33
CA ALA A 572 -9.73 30.04 1.71
C ALA A 572 -8.60 31.08 1.83
N ALA A 573 -7.69 31.12 0.86
CA ALA A 573 -6.62 32.11 0.77
C ALA A 573 -7.17 33.53 0.68
N TYR A 574 -8.12 33.76 -0.23
CA TYR A 574 -8.80 35.03 -0.40
C TYR A 574 -9.52 35.47 0.89
N ALA A 575 -10.28 34.56 1.51
CA ALA A 575 -11.06 34.84 2.71
C ALA A 575 -10.21 35.31 3.91
N VAL A 576 -8.99 34.78 4.10
CA VAL A 576 -8.11 35.20 5.20
C VAL A 576 -7.12 36.31 4.82
N GLY A 577 -6.91 36.55 3.52
CA GLY A 577 -5.90 37.47 2.98
C GLY A 577 -4.49 36.86 2.92
N ALA A 578 -4.37 35.59 2.53
CA ALA A 578 -3.09 34.93 2.27
C ALA A 578 -2.73 35.00 0.78
N ALA A 579 -1.51 35.46 0.46
CA ALA A 579 -0.99 35.54 -0.92
C ALA A 579 -0.14 34.32 -1.32
N GLU A 580 0.24 33.48 -0.36
CA GLU A 580 1.06 32.29 -0.57
C GLU A 580 0.48 31.11 0.23
N GLY A 581 0.53 29.91 -0.34
CA GLY A 581 0.04 28.72 0.31
C GLY A 581 0.71 27.43 -0.13
N PHE A 582 0.42 26.36 0.61
CA PHE A 582 1.10 25.08 0.49
C PHE A 582 0.11 23.91 0.52
N VAL A 583 0.33 22.92 -0.33
CA VAL A 583 -0.23 21.58 -0.20
C VAL A 583 0.87 20.70 0.41
N TYR A 584 0.69 20.31 1.67
CA TYR A 584 1.59 19.36 2.34
C TYR A 584 1.03 17.96 2.15
N VAL A 585 1.75 17.11 1.40
CA VAL A 585 1.29 15.78 0.99
C VAL A 585 2.31 14.73 1.43
N ARG A 586 1.85 13.61 2.01
CA ARG A 586 2.75 12.52 2.39
C ARG A 586 3.44 11.89 1.17
N ARG A 587 4.68 11.44 1.32
CA ARG A 587 5.48 10.91 0.21
C ARG A 587 4.95 9.58 -0.34
N GLU A 588 4.22 8.83 0.48
CA GLU A 588 3.61 7.55 0.11
C GLU A 588 2.48 7.69 -0.92
N TYR A 589 2.06 8.91 -1.28
CA TYR A 589 1.04 9.20 -2.29
C TYR A 589 1.63 9.87 -3.57
N PRO A 590 2.51 9.19 -4.33
CA PRO A 590 3.23 9.79 -5.47
C PRO A 590 2.30 10.20 -6.64
N ILE A 591 1.10 9.63 -6.74
CA ILE A 591 0.10 10.07 -7.74
C ILE A 591 -0.52 11.40 -7.31
N ALA A 592 -0.94 11.55 -6.06
CA ALA A 592 -1.47 12.81 -5.53
C ALA A 592 -0.45 13.96 -5.63
N VAL A 593 0.81 13.72 -5.25
CA VAL A 593 1.91 14.71 -5.39
C VAL A 593 2.07 15.16 -6.85
N ARG A 594 2.04 14.22 -7.79
CA ARG A 594 2.15 14.47 -9.24
C ARG A 594 0.95 15.26 -9.77
N HIS A 595 -0.26 14.83 -9.43
CA HIS A 595 -1.50 15.45 -9.89
C HIS A 595 -1.68 16.86 -9.34
N MET A 596 -1.37 17.10 -8.05
CA MET A 596 -1.41 18.44 -7.46
C MET A 596 -0.38 19.38 -8.11
N ARG A 597 0.86 18.94 -8.35
CA ARG A 597 1.88 19.74 -9.05
C ARG A 597 1.43 20.13 -10.46
N GLU A 598 0.91 19.17 -11.22
CA GLU A 598 0.51 19.37 -12.61
C GLU A 598 -0.78 20.21 -12.72
N ALA A 599 -1.75 20.00 -11.85
CA ALA A 599 -2.94 20.84 -11.77
C ALA A 599 -2.61 22.29 -11.36
N ILE A 600 -1.62 22.51 -10.48
CA ILE A 600 -1.11 23.86 -10.17
C ILE A 600 -0.47 24.49 -11.41
N ARG A 601 0.39 23.77 -12.15
CA ARG A 601 0.98 24.26 -13.41
C ARG A 601 -0.10 24.67 -14.42
N LEU A 602 -1.05 23.78 -14.68
CA LEU A 602 -2.17 24.02 -15.60
C LEU A 602 -3.06 25.19 -15.15
N ALA A 603 -3.28 25.37 -13.84
CA ALA A 603 -4.04 26.49 -13.30
C ALA A 603 -3.32 27.83 -13.49
N ILE A 604 -2.00 27.89 -13.25
CA ILE A 604 -1.18 29.09 -13.51
C ILE A 604 -1.22 29.45 -14.99
N GLU A 605 -1.00 28.48 -15.89
CA GLU A 605 -1.03 28.68 -17.35
C GLU A 605 -2.40 29.13 -17.90
N ASN A 606 -3.48 28.93 -17.12
CA ASN A 606 -4.84 29.34 -17.46
C ASN A 606 -5.33 30.58 -16.69
N GLY A 607 -4.48 31.27 -15.93
CA GLY A 607 -4.84 32.47 -15.16
C GLY A 607 -5.77 32.22 -13.96
N LEU A 608 -5.79 30.96 -13.46
CA LEU A 608 -6.58 30.51 -12.31
C LEU A 608 -5.77 30.51 -11.00
N LEU A 609 -4.45 30.61 -11.10
CA LEU A 609 -3.49 30.80 -10.01
C LEU A 609 -2.40 31.79 -10.46
N GLY A 610 -1.61 32.30 -9.50
CA GLY A 610 -0.59 33.31 -9.76
C GLY A 610 -1.16 34.72 -9.63
N GLU A 611 -0.72 35.64 -10.50
CA GLU A 611 -1.10 37.04 -10.43
C GLU A 611 -2.50 37.34 -10.96
N ARG A 612 -3.23 38.23 -10.27
CA ARG A 612 -4.48 38.84 -10.75
C ARG A 612 -5.52 37.84 -11.25
N ILE A 613 -5.84 36.85 -10.42
CA ILE A 613 -6.73 35.74 -10.75
C ILE A 613 -8.09 36.28 -11.23
N PHE A 614 -8.58 35.80 -12.38
CA PHE A 614 -9.76 36.33 -13.10
C PHE A 614 -9.74 37.84 -13.41
N GLY A 615 -8.56 38.45 -13.49
CA GLY A 615 -8.37 39.90 -13.71
C GLY A 615 -8.48 40.77 -12.45
N SER A 616 -8.78 40.16 -11.30
CA SER A 616 -8.94 40.84 -10.00
C SER A 616 -7.64 41.45 -9.48
N SER A 617 -7.70 42.03 -8.27
CA SER A 617 -6.52 42.44 -7.50
C SER A 617 -5.91 41.30 -6.66
N PHE A 618 -6.53 40.12 -6.63
CA PHE A 618 -6.04 38.99 -5.83
C PHE A 618 -4.96 38.20 -6.59
N THR A 619 -3.83 37.99 -5.91
CA THR A 619 -2.70 37.19 -6.37
C THR A 619 -2.47 36.08 -5.37
N PHE A 620 -2.35 34.84 -5.84
CA PHE A 620 -2.14 33.68 -4.98
C PHE A 620 -1.22 32.63 -5.58
N THR A 621 -0.11 32.38 -4.89
CA THR A 621 0.90 31.39 -5.26
C THR A 621 0.73 30.11 -4.42
N LEU A 622 0.75 28.94 -5.07
CA LEU A 622 0.55 27.65 -4.41
C LEU A 622 1.72 26.68 -4.69
N HIS A 623 2.26 26.09 -3.63
CA HIS A 623 3.40 25.17 -3.69
C HIS A 623 3.03 23.76 -3.17
N VAL A 624 3.74 22.72 -3.61
CA VAL A 624 3.59 21.34 -3.08
C VAL A 624 4.84 20.96 -2.27
N LYS A 625 4.68 20.73 -0.97
CA LYS A 625 5.72 20.22 -0.07
C LYS A 625 5.48 18.74 0.18
N GLU A 626 6.46 17.90 -0.16
CA GLU A 626 6.43 16.48 0.19
C GLU A 626 6.84 16.27 1.65
N GLY A 627 5.99 15.58 2.40
CA GLY A 627 6.28 15.10 3.75
C GLY A 627 7.31 13.97 3.77
N ALA A 628 7.59 13.46 4.96
CA ALA A 628 8.71 12.55 5.19
C ALA A 628 8.32 11.22 5.87
N GLY A 629 7.05 10.82 5.86
CA GLY A 629 6.59 9.54 6.41
C GLY A 629 6.76 9.46 7.93
N ALA A 630 6.08 10.35 8.66
CA ALA A 630 5.92 10.30 10.10
C ALA A 630 4.50 10.80 10.45
N PHE A 631 3.66 9.94 11.00
CA PHE A 631 2.23 10.15 11.22
C PHE A 631 1.92 11.41 12.04
N VAL A 632 2.80 11.73 12.99
CA VAL A 632 2.66 12.91 13.85
C VAL A 632 2.69 14.24 13.06
N CYS A 633 3.19 14.26 11.82
CA CYS A 633 3.11 15.44 10.94
C CYS A 633 1.70 15.76 10.43
N GLY A 634 0.70 14.91 10.67
CA GLY A 634 -0.71 15.30 10.54
C GLY A 634 -1.14 16.33 11.59
N GLU A 635 -0.40 16.48 12.69
CA GLU A 635 -0.64 17.48 13.74
C GLU A 635 -0.18 18.87 13.27
N GLU A 636 -1.06 19.88 13.35
CA GLU A 636 -0.86 21.20 12.76
C GLU A 636 0.50 21.87 13.05
N THR A 637 1.04 21.72 14.26
CA THR A 637 2.31 22.33 14.65
C THR A 637 3.51 21.44 14.32
N ALA A 638 3.35 20.13 14.26
CA ALA A 638 4.37 19.22 13.73
C ALA A 638 4.54 19.37 12.21
N LEU A 639 3.44 19.58 11.49
CA LEU A 639 3.41 19.90 10.06
C LEU A 639 4.26 21.14 9.76
N ILE A 640 4.03 22.23 10.50
CA ILE A 640 4.83 23.46 10.39
C ILE A 640 6.32 23.17 10.62
N GLN A 641 6.67 22.40 11.65
CA GLN A 641 8.08 22.06 11.94
C GLN A 641 8.71 21.26 10.78
N SER A 642 7.98 20.31 10.20
CA SER A 642 8.40 19.57 9.00
C SER A 642 8.64 20.51 7.80
N MET A 643 7.74 21.46 7.56
CA MET A 643 7.90 22.47 6.50
C MET A 643 9.12 23.37 6.71
N GLU A 644 9.41 23.75 7.96
CA GLU A 644 10.55 24.57 8.38
C GLU A 644 11.89 23.80 8.43
N GLY A 645 11.91 22.51 8.08
CA GLY A 645 13.14 21.70 8.06
C GLY A 645 13.57 21.18 9.44
N GLU A 646 12.62 21.06 10.37
CA GLU A 646 12.82 20.52 11.71
C GLU A 646 12.21 19.11 11.84
N ARG A 647 12.41 18.50 13.03
CA ARG A 647 11.66 17.32 13.46
C ARG A 647 10.19 17.70 13.68
N GLY A 648 9.26 16.86 13.21
CA GLY A 648 7.81 16.99 13.39
C GLY A 648 7.34 16.82 14.85
N MET A 649 7.87 17.64 15.76
CA MET A 649 7.57 17.63 17.19
C MET A 649 6.60 18.78 17.50
N PRO A 650 5.35 18.49 17.93
CA PRO A 650 4.34 19.51 18.20
C PRO A 650 4.83 20.63 19.14
N ARG A 651 4.44 21.88 18.83
CA ARG A 651 4.73 23.06 19.65
C ARG A 651 3.78 23.09 20.85
N LEU A 652 4.19 23.75 21.93
CA LEU A 652 3.27 24.07 23.02
C LEU A 652 2.30 25.15 22.51
N ARG A 653 1.05 25.12 22.99
CA ARG A 653 0.00 26.10 22.65
C ARG A 653 -0.58 26.67 23.95
N PRO A 654 -0.92 27.97 24.02
CA PRO A 654 -0.72 29.01 23.00
C PRO A 654 0.77 29.34 22.75
N PRO A 655 1.12 30.06 21.66
CA PRO A 655 0.22 30.52 20.59
C PRO A 655 -0.27 29.38 19.69
N TYR A 656 -1.37 29.60 18.99
CA TYR A 656 -1.92 28.69 17.98
C TYR A 656 -1.41 29.05 16.57
N PRO A 657 -1.36 28.10 15.61
CA PRO A 657 -0.95 28.37 14.22
C PRO A 657 -1.69 29.54 13.55
N ALA A 658 -2.95 29.76 13.92
CA ALA A 658 -3.77 30.84 13.41
C ALA A 658 -3.32 32.24 13.85
N GLU A 659 -2.53 32.32 14.93
CA GLU A 659 -1.93 33.53 15.49
C GLU A 659 -0.46 33.64 15.07
N SER A 660 0.29 32.54 15.25
CA SER A 660 1.70 32.41 14.86
C SER A 660 2.02 30.95 14.50
N GLY A 661 2.14 30.69 13.21
CA GLY A 661 2.33 29.36 12.61
C GLY A 661 3.63 29.28 11.81
N LEU A 662 3.50 29.07 10.49
CA LEU A 662 4.63 28.94 9.56
C LEU A 662 5.46 30.22 9.55
N TRP A 663 6.76 30.08 9.82
CA TRP A 663 7.72 31.19 9.96
C TRP A 663 7.24 32.30 10.93
N GLY A 664 6.45 31.90 11.94
CA GLY A 664 5.87 32.77 12.95
C GLY A 664 4.69 33.64 12.47
N LYS A 665 4.19 33.46 11.24
CA LYS A 665 3.08 34.26 10.66
C LYS A 665 1.71 33.62 10.89
N PRO A 666 0.60 34.39 10.90
CA PRO A 666 -0.75 33.83 10.96
C PRO A 666 -0.95 32.82 9.82
N THR A 667 -1.30 31.58 10.19
CA THR A 667 -1.36 30.45 9.26
C THR A 667 -2.70 29.72 9.38
N LEU A 668 -3.49 29.73 8.31
CA LEU A 668 -4.66 28.87 8.19
C LEU A 668 -4.21 27.45 7.83
N ILE A 669 -4.62 26.45 8.60
CA ILE A 669 -4.40 25.03 8.27
C ILE A 669 -5.76 24.33 8.20
N ASN A 670 -6.09 23.76 7.04
CA ASN A 670 -7.30 22.97 6.79
C ASN A 670 -6.92 21.67 6.06
N ASN A 671 -7.70 20.59 6.21
CA ASN A 671 -7.45 19.34 5.49
C ASN A 671 -8.12 19.33 4.11
N VAL A 672 -7.71 18.42 3.22
CA VAL A 672 -8.17 18.35 1.82
C VAL A 672 -9.70 18.30 1.72
N GLU A 673 -10.38 17.35 2.40
CA GLU A 673 -11.86 17.27 2.39
C GLU A 673 -12.53 18.58 2.85
N THR A 674 -11.96 19.26 3.86
CA THR A 674 -12.50 20.53 4.36
C THR A 674 -12.50 21.62 3.29
N LEU A 675 -11.42 21.71 2.49
CA LEU A 675 -11.31 22.67 1.39
C LEU A 675 -12.17 22.22 0.19
N ALA A 676 -12.23 20.92 -0.09
CA ALA A 676 -13.03 20.34 -1.16
C ALA A 676 -14.56 20.48 -0.97
N CYS A 677 -15.03 20.79 0.24
CA CYS A 677 -16.44 21.18 0.45
C CYS A 677 -16.77 22.55 -0.20
N LEU A 678 -15.81 23.47 -0.28
CA LEU A 678 -16.06 24.88 -0.59
C LEU A 678 -16.63 25.13 -2.00
N PRO A 679 -16.09 24.54 -3.10
CA PRO A 679 -16.63 24.79 -4.44
C PRO A 679 -18.08 24.34 -4.64
N TRP A 680 -18.58 23.41 -3.83
CA TRP A 680 -19.99 23.02 -3.82
C TRP A 680 -20.83 24.00 -2.99
N ILE A 681 -20.36 24.37 -1.78
CA ILE A 681 -21.03 25.32 -0.88
C ILE A 681 -21.33 26.65 -1.59
N PHE A 682 -20.37 27.18 -2.36
CA PHE A 682 -20.55 28.45 -3.06
C PHE A 682 -21.35 28.34 -4.38
N ARG A 683 -21.42 27.17 -5.03
CA ARG A 683 -22.31 26.94 -6.19
C ARG A 683 -23.76 26.64 -5.81
N ARG A 684 -23.99 25.93 -4.70
CA ARG A 684 -25.31 25.42 -4.29
C ARG A 684 -25.98 26.22 -3.16
N GLY A 685 -25.24 27.12 -2.52
CA GLY A 685 -25.67 27.90 -1.37
C GLY A 685 -25.28 27.22 -0.04
N PRO A 686 -24.80 27.99 0.96
CA PRO A 686 -24.42 27.42 2.25
C PRO A 686 -25.61 26.83 3.02
N GLU A 687 -26.82 27.35 2.81
CA GLU A 687 -28.06 26.84 3.39
C GLU A 687 -28.35 25.41 2.91
N ALA A 688 -28.05 25.09 1.64
CA ALA A 688 -28.18 23.74 1.10
C ALA A 688 -27.18 22.75 1.74
N PHE A 689 -26.01 23.23 2.17
CA PHE A 689 -25.05 22.42 2.93
C PHE A 689 -25.48 22.24 4.39
N ALA A 690 -26.07 23.28 5.00
CA ALA A 690 -26.59 23.25 6.37
C ALA A 690 -27.93 22.48 6.51
N ALA A 691 -28.67 22.30 5.41
CA ALA A 691 -29.84 21.43 5.35
C ALA A 691 -29.48 19.94 5.38
N MET A 692 -28.25 19.58 5.02
CA MET A 692 -27.71 18.23 5.21
C MET A 692 -27.11 18.07 6.60
N GLY A 693 -27.26 16.88 7.19
CA GLY A 693 -26.63 16.51 8.45
C GLY A 693 -27.53 16.60 9.68
N THR A 694 -26.92 16.59 10.87
CA THR A 694 -27.63 16.79 12.15
C THR A 694 -27.80 18.29 12.43
N GLU A 695 -28.23 18.66 13.64
CA GLU A 695 -28.17 20.05 14.08
C GLU A 695 -26.71 20.56 14.25
N ARG A 696 -25.83 19.73 14.84
CA ARG A 696 -24.45 20.10 15.22
C ARG A 696 -23.38 19.67 14.22
N SER A 697 -23.68 18.70 13.37
CA SER A 697 -22.78 18.13 12.36
C SER A 697 -23.39 18.34 10.97
N LYS A 698 -23.09 19.47 10.35
CA LYS A 698 -23.62 19.85 9.02
C LYS A 698 -22.89 19.19 7.86
N GLY A 699 -23.59 19.00 6.75
CA GLY A 699 -23.07 18.48 5.50
C GLY A 699 -22.82 16.98 5.49
N THR A 700 -21.88 16.56 4.64
CA THR A 700 -21.48 15.17 4.40
C THR A 700 -20.11 14.84 5.01
N LYS A 701 -19.80 13.56 5.19
CA LYS A 701 -18.44 13.06 5.49
C LYS A 701 -18.08 11.96 4.51
N VAL A 702 -16.86 12.04 3.95
CA VAL A 702 -16.27 10.92 3.21
C VAL A 702 -15.68 9.91 4.20
N PHE A 703 -16.05 8.64 4.09
CA PHE A 703 -15.42 7.55 4.83
C PHE A 703 -14.68 6.61 3.90
N SER A 704 -13.54 6.11 4.40
CA SER A 704 -12.89 4.91 3.90
C SER A 704 -13.44 3.71 4.68
N LEU A 705 -14.32 2.94 4.03
CA LEU A 705 -14.97 1.75 4.57
C LEU A 705 -14.09 0.52 4.27
N VAL A 706 -13.48 -0.03 5.31
CA VAL A 706 -12.45 -1.09 5.21
C VAL A 706 -12.67 -2.21 6.24
N GLY A 707 -11.79 -3.22 6.27
CA GLY A 707 -11.93 -4.39 7.15
C GLY A 707 -12.81 -5.49 6.55
N LYS A 708 -13.56 -6.20 7.40
CA LYS A 708 -14.31 -7.43 7.07
C LYS A 708 -15.63 -7.20 6.30
N VAL A 709 -15.72 -6.13 5.53
CA VAL A 709 -16.95 -5.66 4.86
C VAL A 709 -16.98 -6.02 3.37
N ASN A 710 -18.14 -6.41 2.84
CA ASN A 710 -18.28 -6.90 1.46
C ASN A 710 -17.97 -5.82 0.41
N ARG A 711 -18.59 -4.63 0.54
CA ARG A 711 -18.49 -3.51 -0.41
C ARG A 711 -17.53 -2.40 0.07
N GLY A 712 -16.35 -2.78 0.52
CA GLY A 712 -15.33 -1.81 0.96
C GLY A 712 -14.93 -0.80 -0.14
N GLY A 713 -14.52 0.40 0.26
CA GLY A 713 -14.22 1.50 -0.66
C GLY A 713 -14.38 2.89 -0.03
N LEU A 714 -14.62 3.90 -0.85
CA LEU A 714 -14.99 5.25 -0.41
C LEU A 714 -16.48 5.45 -0.54
N ILE A 715 -17.08 5.93 0.54
CA ILE A 715 -18.48 6.29 0.63
C ILE A 715 -18.54 7.75 1.07
N GLU A 716 -19.48 8.52 0.53
CA GLU A 716 -19.78 9.86 1.07
C GLU A 716 -21.23 9.89 1.54
N VAL A 717 -21.41 10.16 2.83
CA VAL A 717 -22.71 10.03 3.50
C VAL A 717 -23.08 11.35 4.17
N PRO A 718 -24.39 11.67 4.29
CA PRO A 718 -24.83 12.75 5.15
C PRO A 718 -24.46 12.44 6.61
N MET A 719 -24.09 13.46 7.39
CA MET A 719 -23.99 13.32 8.84
C MET A 719 -25.37 12.89 9.41
N GLY A 720 -25.39 12.16 10.52
CA GLY A 720 -26.62 11.65 11.13
C GLY A 720 -27.08 10.26 10.65
N ILE A 721 -26.50 9.71 9.58
CA ILE A 721 -26.65 8.29 9.21
C ILE A 721 -26.11 7.39 10.34
N THR A 722 -26.65 6.18 10.53
CA THR A 722 -26.14 5.23 11.53
C THR A 722 -24.95 4.42 11.04
N ILE A 723 -24.16 3.88 11.98
CA ILE A 723 -23.11 2.88 11.67
C ILE A 723 -23.72 1.63 11.03
N ARG A 724 -24.93 1.23 11.46
CA ARG A 724 -25.68 0.08 10.91
C ARG A 724 -25.90 0.22 9.41
N GLU A 725 -26.49 1.34 8.97
CA GLU A 725 -26.77 1.59 7.55
C GLU A 725 -25.49 1.60 6.70
N ILE A 726 -24.39 2.12 7.25
CA ILE A 726 -23.07 2.09 6.60
C ILE A 726 -22.55 0.66 6.42
N VAL A 727 -22.65 -0.18 7.45
CA VAL A 727 -22.09 -1.55 7.42
C VAL A 727 -23.00 -2.52 6.66
N GLU A 728 -24.30 -2.54 6.97
CA GLU A 728 -25.25 -3.54 6.48
C GLU A 728 -25.74 -3.22 5.06
N GLU A 729 -26.13 -1.97 4.78
CA GLU A 729 -26.69 -1.59 3.46
C GLU A 729 -25.61 -1.16 2.48
N ILE A 730 -24.91 -0.05 2.77
CA ILE A 730 -23.89 0.51 1.87
C ILE A 730 -22.72 -0.49 1.72
N GLY A 731 -22.21 -0.98 2.85
CA GLY A 731 -21.17 -2.01 2.93
C GLY A 731 -21.62 -3.41 2.51
N GLY A 732 -22.93 -3.67 2.41
CA GLY A 732 -23.47 -4.99 2.05
C GLY A 732 -23.17 -6.08 3.09
N GLY A 733 -22.99 -5.70 4.36
CA GLY A 733 -22.72 -6.62 5.46
C GLY A 733 -21.29 -7.17 5.53
N ILE A 734 -21.11 -8.15 6.41
CA ILE A 734 -19.82 -8.77 6.73
C ILE A 734 -19.50 -9.88 5.72
N ARG A 735 -18.21 -10.07 5.45
CA ARG A 735 -17.67 -11.15 4.60
C ARG A 735 -18.02 -12.52 5.16
N ASP A 736 -18.10 -13.50 4.25
CA ASP A 736 -18.31 -14.92 4.53
C ASP A 736 -19.56 -15.25 5.39
N GLY A 737 -20.53 -14.33 5.50
CA GLY A 737 -21.70 -14.48 6.38
C GLY A 737 -21.37 -14.43 7.88
N ARG A 738 -20.21 -13.89 8.25
CA ARG A 738 -19.79 -13.67 9.65
C ARG A 738 -20.70 -12.70 10.39
N LYS A 739 -20.58 -12.66 11.72
CA LYS A 739 -21.31 -11.71 12.58
C LYS A 739 -20.54 -10.41 12.70
N PHE A 740 -21.28 -9.30 12.67
CA PHE A 740 -20.72 -7.97 12.96
C PHE A 740 -20.35 -7.87 14.44
N LYS A 741 -19.10 -7.50 14.74
CA LYS A 741 -18.61 -7.38 16.12
C LYS A 741 -18.46 -5.94 16.57
N ALA A 742 -17.77 -5.12 15.77
CA ALA A 742 -17.51 -3.71 16.06
C ALA A 742 -17.09 -2.94 14.80
N VAL A 743 -17.19 -1.61 14.85
CA VAL A 743 -16.37 -0.73 14.00
C VAL A 743 -15.30 -0.03 14.81
N LEU A 744 -14.19 0.26 14.13
CA LEU A 744 -13.15 1.19 14.56
C LEU A 744 -13.33 2.47 13.78
N ALA A 745 -13.79 3.53 14.44
CA ALA A 745 -13.88 4.87 13.88
C ALA A 745 -12.69 5.72 14.37
N GLY A 746 -12.08 6.49 13.47
CA GLY A 746 -11.06 7.47 13.82
C GLY A 746 -9.61 6.98 13.86
N GLY A 747 -9.30 5.86 13.18
CA GLY A 747 -7.93 5.37 13.03
C GLY A 747 -7.30 4.86 14.34
N PRO A 748 -5.96 4.87 14.46
CA PRO A 748 -5.24 4.40 15.66
C PRO A 748 -5.44 5.23 16.94
N SER A 749 -5.96 6.45 16.80
CA SER A 749 -6.44 7.29 17.91
C SER A 749 -7.95 7.16 18.15
N GLY A 750 -8.60 6.27 17.40
CA GLY A 750 -10.00 5.95 17.45
C GLY A 750 -10.39 5.04 18.62
N GLY A 751 -11.64 4.61 18.64
CA GLY A 751 -12.16 3.66 19.62
C GLY A 751 -13.06 2.61 18.97
N CYS A 752 -13.14 1.43 19.59
CA CYS A 752 -14.06 0.37 19.21
C CYS A 752 -15.50 0.74 19.60
N ILE A 753 -16.40 0.74 18.62
CA ILE A 753 -17.85 0.86 18.82
C ILE A 753 -18.45 -0.52 18.56
N PRO A 754 -18.99 -1.22 19.59
CA PRO A 754 -19.53 -2.57 19.45
C PRO A 754 -20.82 -2.60 18.62
N ALA A 755 -21.17 -3.78 18.10
CA ALA A 755 -22.43 -3.99 17.35
C ALA A 755 -23.71 -3.69 18.15
N SER A 756 -23.65 -3.68 19.49
CA SER A 756 -24.73 -3.21 20.37
C SER A 756 -24.96 -1.69 20.33
N LEU A 757 -24.05 -0.93 19.71
CA LEU A 757 -24.13 0.52 19.47
C LEU A 757 -24.11 0.84 17.95
N ALA A 758 -24.50 -0.11 17.10
CA ALA A 758 -24.56 0.10 15.64
C ALA A 758 -25.52 1.23 15.22
N ASP A 759 -26.53 1.51 16.04
CA ASP A 759 -27.52 2.55 15.78
C ASP A 759 -27.07 3.95 16.24
N THR A 760 -25.84 4.09 16.79
CA THR A 760 -25.19 5.39 16.99
C THR A 760 -24.99 6.10 15.65
N ARG A 761 -25.29 7.41 15.61
CA ARG A 761 -25.18 8.20 14.39
C ARG A 761 -23.77 8.74 14.17
N ILE A 762 -23.46 8.99 12.90
CA ILE A 762 -22.30 9.76 12.47
C ILE A 762 -22.53 11.25 12.80
N ASP A 763 -22.25 11.60 14.05
CA ASP A 763 -22.25 12.96 14.59
C ASP A 763 -21.00 13.10 15.49
N TYR A 764 -20.33 14.25 15.46
CA TYR A 764 -19.08 14.43 16.21
C TYR A 764 -19.26 14.20 17.72
N GLU A 765 -20.40 14.59 18.28
CA GLU A 765 -20.67 14.47 19.71
C GLU A 765 -21.27 13.11 20.09
N GLU A 766 -22.09 12.49 19.24
CA GLU A 766 -22.56 11.11 19.48
C GLU A 766 -21.40 10.10 19.45
N LEU A 767 -20.50 10.18 18.45
CA LEU A 767 -19.33 9.31 18.38
C LEU A 767 -18.42 9.48 19.61
N ALA A 768 -18.20 10.72 20.06
CA ALA A 768 -17.43 11.01 21.27
C ALA A 768 -18.02 10.35 22.53
N SER A 769 -19.35 10.25 22.65
CA SER A 769 -20.01 9.60 23.81
C SER A 769 -19.70 8.10 23.94
N THR A 770 -19.36 7.44 22.83
CA THR A 770 -18.94 6.03 22.83
C THR A 770 -17.53 5.84 23.40
N GLY A 771 -16.70 6.90 23.43
CA GLY A 771 -15.25 6.83 23.66
C GLY A 771 -14.42 6.69 22.37
N SER A 772 -15.08 6.67 21.20
CA SER A 772 -14.45 6.76 19.89
C SER A 772 -14.44 8.20 19.36
N ILE A 773 -13.91 8.44 18.16
CA ILE A 773 -13.88 9.76 17.51
C ILE A 773 -14.13 9.64 16.00
N MET A 774 -14.54 10.74 15.35
CA MET A 774 -14.70 10.82 13.89
C MET A 774 -13.36 10.56 13.16
N GLY A 775 -12.28 11.19 13.63
CA GLY A 775 -10.96 11.18 12.97
C GLY A 775 -11.01 11.57 11.48
N SER A 776 -10.03 11.14 10.71
CA SER A 776 -9.99 11.33 9.25
C SER A 776 -11.17 10.69 8.49
N GLY A 777 -11.98 9.82 9.11
CA GLY A 777 -12.99 9.02 8.42
C GLY A 777 -12.48 7.66 7.93
N GLY A 778 -11.37 7.14 8.47
CA GLY A 778 -11.10 5.70 8.44
C GLY A 778 -12.13 4.96 9.30
N LEU A 779 -12.87 4.02 8.70
CA LEU A 779 -13.88 3.18 9.38
C LEU A 779 -13.62 1.71 9.07
N ALA A 780 -13.00 0.98 10.01
CA ALA A 780 -12.66 -0.43 9.84
C ALA A 780 -13.68 -1.34 10.54
N VAL A 781 -14.31 -2.23 9.78
CA VAL A 781 -15.31 -3.20 10.25
C VAL A 781 -14.63 -4.47 10.73
N LEU A 782 -15.01 -4.94 11.93
CA LEU A 782 -14.53 -6.16 12.56
C LEU A 782 -15.61 -7.26 12.63
N ASP A 783 -15.17 -8.52 12.53
CA ASP A 783 -16.03 -9.71 12.61
C ASP A 783 -15.83 -10.51 13.91
N ASP A 784 -16.60 -11.60 14.09
CA ASP A 784 -16.55 -12.45 15.29
C ASP A 784 -15.19 -13.13 15.57
N ARG A 785 -14.21 -13.04 14.66
CA ARG A 785 -12.84 -13.58 14.79
C ARG A 785 -11.74 -12.52 14.97
N ASP A 786 -12.07 -11.23 15.03
CA ASP A 786 -11.08 -10.20 15.39
C ASP A 786 -11.01 -10.04 16.91
N CYS A 787 -9.82 -10.19 17.51
CA CYS A 787 -9.62 -10.12 18.97
C CYS A 787 -9.56 -8.67 19.47
N ALA A 788 -10.43 -8.27 20.40
CA ALA A 788 -10.45 -6.90 20.91
C ALA A 788 -9.14 -6.52 21.64
N VAL A 789 -8.55 -7.48 22.36
CA VAL A 789 -7.28 -7.30 23.08
C VAL A 789 -6.11 -7.11 22.12
N GLU A 790 -6.09 -7.84 21.00
CA GLU A 790 -5.04 -7.74 19.98
C GLU A 790 -5.18 -6.43 19.20
N ILE A 791 -6.39 -6.05 18.79
CA ILE A 791 -6.67 -4.77 18.14
C ILE A 791 -6.19 -3.59 18.99
N ALA A 792 -6.44 -3.61 20.31
CA ALA A 792 -5.92 -2.60 21.22
C ALA A 792 -4.38 -2.61 21.33
N ARG A 793 -3.76 -3.80 21.36
CA ARG A 793 -2.29 -3.96 21.35
C ARG A 793 -1.67 -3.38 20.07
N TYR A 794 -2.24 -3.71 18.91
CA TYR A 794 -1.80 -3.25 17.60
C TYR A 794 -1.84 -1.73 17.44
N PHE A 795 -2.97 -1.09 17.78
CA PHE A 795 -3.07 0.37 17.67
C PHE A 795 -2.20 1.12 18.66
N LEU A 796 -1.97 0.53 19.82
CA LEU A 796 -1.02 1.09 20.78
C LEU A 796 0.44 0.89 20.34
N GLU A 797 0.79 -0.23 19.69
CA GLU A 797 2.08 -0.40 19.01
C GLU A 797 2.28 0.68 17.94
N PHE A 798 1.26 0.93 17.11
CA PHE A 798 1.30 1.98 16.10
C PHE A 798 1.53 3.37 16.71
N THR A 799 0.70 3.80 17.66
CA THR A 799 0.81 5.13 18.29
C THR A 799 2.04 5.29 19.17
N GLN A 800 2.61 4.20 19.69
CA GLN A 800 3.91 4.19 20.37
C GLN A 800 5.08 4.36 19.38
N ASN A 801 5.01 3.74 18.20
CA ASN A 801 6.04 3.86 17.16
C ASN A 801 6.03 5.25 16.51
N GLU A 802 4.85 5.83 16.29
CA GLU A 802 4.67 7.19 15.74
C GLU A 802 4.80 8.30 16.81
N SER A 803 5.14 7.95 18.05
CA SER A 803 5.34 8.92 19.13
C SER A 803 6.57 9.79 18.86
N CYS A 804 6.37 11.10 18.69
CA CYS A 804 7.46 12.08 18.55
C CYS A 804 8.42 12.17 19.77
N GLY A 805 8.19 11.39 20.84
CA GLY A 805 9.07 11.27 22.00
C GLY A 805 9.08 12.45 22.98
N LYS A 806 8.45 13.58 22.62
CA LYS A 806 8.60 14.87 23.33
C LYS A 806 8.08 14.90 24.76
N CYS A 807 7.00 14.20 25.10
CA CYS A 807 6.43 14.19 26.45
C CYS A 807 6.44 12.79 27.08
N THR A 808 6.69 12.73 28.39
CA THR A 808 6.93 11.47 29.11
C THR A 808 5.77 10.49 29.02
N PHE A 809 4.53 10.97 29.13
CA PHE A 809 3.33 10.13 29.06
C PHE A 809 3.14 9.46 27.69
N CYS A 810 3.27 10.21 26.59
CA CYS A 810 3.18 9.67 25.23
C CYS A 810 4.46 8.95 24.74
N ARG A 811 5.59 9.05 25.45
CA ARG A 811 6.83 8.30 25.11
C ARG A 811 6.99 7.01 25.92
N ILE A 812 6.58 7.02 27.18
CA ILE A 812 6.85 5.97 28.17
C ILE A 812 5.56 5.35 28.70
N GLY A 813 4.50 6.13 28.93
CA GLY A 813 3.22 5.62 29.43
C GLY A 813 2.55 4.67 28.44
N THR A 814 2.39 5.11 27.18
CA THR A 814 2.00 4.26 26.04
C THR A 814 2.87 3.00 25.92
N LYS A 815 4.18 3.09 26.15
CA LYS A 815 5.08 1.93 26.14
C LYS A 815 4.76 0.95 27.27
N ARG A 816 4.53 1.43 28.50
CA ARG A 816 4.14 0.56 29.62
C ARG A 816 2.77 -0.07 29.42
N MET A 817 1.82 0.64 28.83
CA MET A 817 0.53 0.11 28.40
C MET A 817 0.71 -1.00 27.34
N LEU A 818 1.65 -0.85 26.39
CA LEU A 818 1.97 -1.86 25.38
C LEU A 818 2.62 -3.09 26.00
N GLU A 819 3.61 -2.92 26.88
CA GLU A 819 4.24 -4.00 27.64
C GLU A 819 3.24 -4.81 28.51
N ILE A 820 2.08 -4.22 28.85
CA ILE A 820 0.95 -4.91 29.49
C ILE A 820 0.12 -5.68 28.44
N LEU A 821 -0.28 -5.05 27.33
CA LEU A 821 -1.09 -5.70 26.31
C LEU A 821 -0.36 -6.85 25.60
N GLU A 822 0.95 -6.72 25.37
CA GLU A 822 1.83 -7.81 24.91
C GLU A 822 1.88 -8.96 25.92
N ARG A 823 1.93 -8.65 27.22
CA ARG A 823 1.91 -9.64 28.30
C ARG A 823 0.59 -10.41 28.34
N ILE A 824 -0.55 -9.72 28.14
CA ILE A 824 -1.88 -10.35 28.07
C ILE A 824 -2.01 -11.21 26.81
N CYS A 825 -1.73 -10.67 25.62
CA CYS A 825 -1.77 -11.42 24.35
C CYS A 825 -0.79 -12.61 24.32
N GLY A 826 0.32 -12.50 25.06
CA GLY A 826 1.33 -13.54 25.23
C GLY A 826 1.05 -14.58 26.32
N GLY A 827 -0.16 -14.60 26.90
CA GLY A 827 -0.59 -15.59 27.90
C GLY A 827 0.10 -15.49 29.27
N LYS A 828 0.58 -14.29 29.61
CA LYS A 828 1.33 -13.99 30.85
C LYS A 828 0.67 -12.86 31.67
N GLY A 829 -0.56 -12.48 31.31
CA GLY A 829 -1.35 -11.44 31.97
C GLY A 829 -1.64 -11.75 33.44
N ARG A 830 -1.95 -10.70 34.21
CA ARG A 830 -2.24 -10.76 35.65
C ARG A 830 -3.56 -10.02 35.94
N PRO A 831 -4.35 -10.40 36.96
CA PRO A 831 -5.59 -9.67 37.29
C PRO A 831 -5.39 -8.17 37.49
N SER A 832 -4.31 -7.76 38.16
CA SER A 832 -3.90 -6.37 38.38
C SER A 832 -3.61 -5.58 37.10
N ASP A 833 -3.37 -6.25 35.99
CA ASP A 833 -2.99 -5.61 34.73
C ASP A 833 -4.13 -4.76 34.16
N LEU A 834 -5.40 -5.12 34.41
CA LEU A 834 -6.56 -4.36 33.92
C LEU A 834 -6.68 -3.00 34.61
N GLU A 835 -6.64 -2.99 35.94
CA GLU A 835 -6.70 -1.76 36.75
C GLU A 835 -5.50 -0.83 36.43
N THR A 836 -4.30 -1.40 36.37
CA THR A 836 -3.07 -0.68 36.02
C THR A 836 -3.17 -0.05 34.62
N LEU A 837 -3.71 -0.80 33.64
CA LEU A 837 -3.87 -0.34 32.27
C LEU A 837 -4.94 0.75 32.15
N GLU A 838 -6.04 0.62 32.89
CA GLU A 838 -7.16 1.58 32.90
C GLU A 838 -6.77 2.92 33.59
N GLU A 839 -6.04 2.87 34.71
CA GLU A 839 -5.48 4.06 35.36
C GLU A 839 -4.45 4.75 34.45
N LEU A 840 -3.46 4.00 33.95
CA LEU A 840 -2.40 4.55 33.12
C LEU A 840 -2.93 5.14 31.81
N SER A 841 -3.96 4.53 31.22
CA SER A 841 -4.68 5.08 30.07
C SER A 841 -5.25 6.48 30.36
N ARG A 842 -5.88 6.68 31.52
CA ARG A 842 -6.42 7.99 31.93
C ARG A 842 -5.32 9.02 32.18
N LEU A 843 -4.19 8.61 32.77
CA LEU A 843 -3.04 9.47 32.99
C LEU A 843 -2.39 9.90 31.67
N VAL A 844 -2.18 8.96 30.74
CA VAL A 844 -1.62 9.24 29.42
C VAL A 844 -2.51 10.18 28.61
N SER A 845 -3.83 9.95 28.65
CA SER A 845 -4.80 10.82 27.97
C SER A 845 -4.76 12.25 28.52
N LYS A 846 -4.77 12.43 29.85
CA LYS A 846 -4.81 13.77 30.48
C LYS A 846 -3.48 14.54 30.43
N ALA A 847 -2.34 13.86 30.45
CA ALA A 847 -1.02 14.49 30.64
C ALA A 847 -0.14 14.54 29.37
N SER A 848 -0.74 14.32 28.19
CA SER A 848 -0.07 14.43 26.89
C SER A 848 -0.27 15.80 26.23
N LEU A 849 0.78 16.31 25.54
CA LEU A 849 0.82 17.68 25.00
C LEU A 849 0.03 17.90 23.69
N CYS A 850 -0.31 16.84 22.97
CA CYS A 850 -0.96 16.90 21.66
C CYS A 850 -1.97 15.74 21.50
N GLY A 851 -2.86 15.89 20.51
CA GLY A 851 -3.95 14.94 20.23
C GLY A 851 -3.52 13.48 20.28
N LEU A 852 -2.50 13.08 19.49
CA LEU A 852 -1.97 11.71 19.45
C LEU A 852 -1.77 11.08 20.84
N GLY A 853 -1.10 11.76 21.78
CA GLY A 853 -0.90 11.22 23.13
C GLY A 853 -2.15 11.27 24.01
N GLN A 854 -3.06 12.20 23.74
CA GLN A 854 -4.35 12.33 24.43
C GLN A 854 -5.34 11.23 24.00
N THR A 855 -5.23 10.74 22.76
CA THR A 855 -6.14 9.78 22.12
C THR A 855 -5.57 8.38 21.89
N ALA A 856 -4.26 8.17 21.97
CA ALA A 856 -3.64 6.83 21.91
C ALA A 856 -4.21 5.81 22.92
N PRO A 857 -4.74 6.21 24.10
CA PRO A 857 -5.44 5.28 24.99
C PRO A 857 -6.86 4.88 24.56
N ASN A 858 -7.47 5.54 23.57
CA ASN A 858 -8.88 5.32 23.19
C ASN A 858 -9.19 3.88 22.75
N PRO A 859 -8.35 3.17 21.95
CA PRO A 859 -8.60 1.77 21.62
C PRO A 859 -8.65 0.91 22.88
N VAL A 860 -7.73 1.14 23.82
CA VAL A 860 -7.61 0.39 25.08
C VAL A 860 -8.79 0.67 26.02
N LEU A 861 -9.19 1.93 26.17
CA LEU A 861 -10.30 2.34 27.03
C LEU A 861 -11.64 1.83 26.49
N THR A 862 -11.84 1.81 25.17
CA THR A 862 -13.07 1.28 24.56
C THR A 862 -13.14 -0.24 24.59
N THR A 863 -12.03 -0.95 24.37
CA THR A 863 -12.03 -2.42 24.48
C THR A 863 -12.17 -2.91 25.92
N LEU A 864 -11.56 -2.24 26.90
CA LEU A 864 -11.81 -2.50 28.33
C LEU A 864 -13.26 -2.19 28.76
N ARG A 865 -13.94 -1.26 28.08
CA ARG A 865 -15.35 -0.90 28.35
C ARG A 865 -16.35 -1.88 27.73
N TYR A 866 -16.09 -2.39 26.53
CA TYR A 866 -17.07 -3.14 25.73
C TYR A 866 -16.75 -4.62 25.50
N PHE A 867 -15.50 -5.05 25.71
CA PHE A 867 -14.99 -6.41 25.44
C PHE A 867 -14.14 -6.94 26.61
N ARG A 868 -14.54 -6.59 27.84
CA ARG A 868 -13.80 -6.93 29.08
C ARG A 868 -13.71 -8.45 29.32
N ASP A 869 -14.73 -9.17 28.88
CA ASP A 869 -14.78 -10.64 28.86
C ASP A 869 -13.63 -11.26 28.05
N GLU A 870 -13.22 -10.65 26.93
CA GLU A 870 -12.04 -11.11 26.19
C GLU A 870 -10.76 -10.92 27.01
N TYR A 871 -10.58 -9.78 27.69
CA TYR A 871 -9.44 -9.55 28.57
C TYR A 871 -9.39 -10.56 29.72
N GLU A 872 -10.53 -10.83 30.35
CA GLU A 872 -10.65 -11.77 31.47
C GLU A 872 -10.43 -13.22 31.01
N ALA A 873 -10.84 -13.60 29.80
CA ALA A 873 -10.48 -14.89 29.19
C ALA A 873 -8.97 -15.01 28.88
N HIS A 874 -8.33 -13.94 28.39
CA HIS A 874 -6.88 -13.96 28.12
C HIS A 874 -6.04 -14.11 29.41
N ILE A 875 -6.51 -13.56 30.53
CA ILE A 875 -5.82 -13.61 31.83
C ILE A 875 -6.15 -14.89 32.61
N SER A 876 -7.43 -15.18 32.79
CA SER A 876 -7.92 -16.21 33.72
C SER A 876 -8.06 -17.59 33.07
N GLU A 877 -8.67 -17.66 31.87
CA GLU A 877 -8.78 -18.92 31.11
C GLU A 877 -7.50 -19.27 30.35
N ARG A 878 -6.60 -18.28 30.16
CA ARG A 878 -5.46 -18.33 29.23
C ARG A 878 -5.90 -18.76 27.83
N ARG A 879 -6.95 -18.12 27.33
CA ARG A 879 -7.58 -18.45 26.05
C ARG A 879 -7.92 -17.19 25.28
N CYS A 880 -7.80 -17.23 23.94
CA CYS A 880 -8.22 -16.15 23.07
C CYS A 880 -9.57 -16.52 22.42
N PRO A 881 -10.71 -15.90 22.79
CA PRO A 881 -12.02 -16.29 22.24
C PRO A 881 -12.14 -16.17 20.71
N ALA A 882 -11.38 -15.23 20.13
CA ALA A 882 -11.28 -15.01 18.69
C ALA A 882 -10.23 -15.90 17.98
N ALA A 883 -9.47 -16.70 18.73
CA ALA A 883 -8.37 -17.56 18.25
C ALA A 883 -7.26 -16.82 17.45
N GLN A 884 -7.07 -15.52 17.66
CA GLN A 884 -6.06 -14.69 16.97
C GLN A 884 -4.72 -14.61 17.73
N CYS A 885 -4.75 -14.47 19.06
CA CYS A 885 -3.55 -14.33 19.88
C CYS A 885 -2.79 -15.67 19.96
N LYS A 886 -1.82 -15.89 19.06
CA LYS A 886 -1.16 -17.20 18.86
C LYS A 886 -0.63 -17.90 20.11
N ALA A 887 -0.22 -17.19 21.17
CA ALA A 887 0.23 -17.81 22.42
C ALA A 887 -0.89 -18.48 23.24
N LEU A 888 -2.14 -18.08 22.99
CA LEU A 888 -3.36 -18.43 23.72
C LEU A 888 -4.31 -19.34 22.91
N ILE A 889 -3.80 -19.90 21.81
CA ILE A 889 -4.52 -20.88 20.99
C ILE A 889 -4.22 -22.28 21.51
N HIS A 890 -5.26 -23.05 21.77
CA HIS A 890 -5.16 -24.48 22.04
C HIS A 890 -5.82 -25.30 20.93
N TYR A 891 -5.30 -26.50 20.66
CA TYR A 891 -5.85 -27.40 19.64
C TYR A 891 -6.41 -28.65 20.31
N ARG A 892 -7.71 -28.92 20.11
CA ARG A 892 -8.41 -30.04 20.72
C ARG A 892 -8.86 -31.02 19.64
N VAL A 893 -8.48 -32.29 19.77
CA VAL A 893 -8.97 -33.33 18.86
C VAL A 893 -10.38 -33.75 19.27
N LEU A 894 -11.31 -33.66 18.33
CA LEU A 894 -12.73 -34.00 18.50
C LEU A 894 -12.96 -35.52 18.43
N GLU A 895 -14.21 -35.93 18.60
CA GLU A 895 -14.58 -37.36 18.74
C GLU A 895 -14.69 -38.07 17.39
N ASN A 896 -14.93 -37.31 16.31
CA ASN A 896 -14.91 -37.78 14.92
C ASN A 896 -13.49 -38.02 14.35
N CYS A 897 -12.49 -38.19 15.22
CA CYS A 897 -11.11 -38.46 14.81
C CYS A 897 -10.93 -39.93 14.38
N THR A 898 -10.86 -40.19 13.07
CA THR A 898 -10.69 -41.52 12.46
C THR A 898 -9.31 -42.15 12.67
N GLY A 899 -8.39 -41.49 13.39
CA GLY A 899 -7.04 -42.01 13.66
C GLY A 899 -6.12 -42.11 12.43
N CYS A 900 -6.39 -41.33 11.38
CA CYS A 900 -5.70 -41.37 10.09
C CYS A 900 -4.22 -40.93 10.10
N THR A 901 -3.69 -40.42 11.21
CA THR A 901 -2.30 -39.97 11.43
C THR A 901 -1.79 -38.77 10.63
N LEU A 902 -2.52 -38.27 9.63
CA LEU A 902 -2.10 -37.14 8.78
C LEU A 902 -1.72 -35.88 9.58
N CYS A 903 -2.47 -35.56 10.63
CA CYS A 903 -2.16 -34.45 11.53
C CYS A 903 -0.86 -34.63 12.35
N ALA A 904 -0.45 -35.87 12.64
CA ALA A 904 0.83 -36.18 13.28
C ALA A 904 1.99 -36.09 12.28
N GLN A 905 1.80 -36.62 11.06
CA GLN A 905 2.78 -36.52 9.98
C GLN A 905 3.06 -35.07 9.56
N ALA A 906 2.02 -34.22 9.57
CA ALA A 906 2.13 -32.79 9.27
C ALA A 906 2.66 -31.94 10.44
N CYS A 907 2.93 -32.52 11.61
CA CYS A 907 3.35 -31.75 12.79
C CYS A 907 4.88 -31.54 12.81
N PRO A 908 5.41 -30.32 12.59
CA PRO A 908 6.84 -30.07 12.45
C PRO A 908 7.66 -30.26 13.74
N VAL A 909 6.99 -30.50 14.87
CA VAL A 909 7.57 -30.59 16.22
C VAL A 909 7.10 -31.81 17.02
N ALA A 910 6.43 -32.78 16.36
CA ALA A 910 5.92 -34.00 17.00
C ALA A 910 5.09 -33.73 18.28
N ALA A 911 4.28 -32.66 18.25
CA ALA A 911 3.32 -32.33 19.31
C ALA A 911 2.04 -33.19 19.23
N ILE A 912 1.84 -33.92 18.13
CA ILE A 912 0.81 -34.96 18.01
C ILE A 912 1.53 -36.28 17.80
N GLU A 913 1.26 -37.27 18.65
CA GLU A 913 1.85 -38.61 18.51
C GLU A 913 1.18 -39.37 17.37
N ASN A 914 1.99 -40.07 16.57
CA ASN A 914 1.50 -40.91 15.49
C ASN A 914 0.96 -42.23 16.07
N ARG A 915 -0.36 -42.29 16.30
CA ARG A 915 -1.08 -43.43 16.87
C ARG A 915 -2.16 -43.94 15.90
N PRO A 916 -1.82 -44.80 14.91
CA PRO A 916 -2.77 -45.28 13.91
C PRO A 916 -4.03 -45.88 14.53
N TYR A 917 -5.19 -45.56 13.93
CA TYR A 917 -6.52 -46.03 14.36
C TYR A 917 -6.97 -45.61 15.77
N ALA A 918 -6.23 -44.73 16.45
CA ALA A 918 -6.62 -44.16 17.74
C ALA A 918 -7.02 -42.67 17.60
N ARG A 919 -7.87 -42.18 18.51
CA ARG A 919 -8.08 -40.74 18.69
C ARG A 919 -6.72 -40.10 19.02
N HIS A 920 -6.31 -39.11 18.24
CA HIS A 920 -5.07 -38.39 18.46
C HIS A 920 -5.24 -37.33 19.55
N GLU A 921 -4.14 -36.83 20.11
CA GLU A 921 -4.13 -35.78 21.13
C GLU A 921 -3.01 -34.77 20.81
N VAL A 922 -3.18 -33.52 21.21
CA VAL A 922 -2.16 -32.46 21.04
C VAL A 922 -1.47 -32.19 22.37
N ILE A 923 -0.17 -32.44 22.42
CA ILE A 923 0.70 -32.12 23.56
C ILE A 923 1.02 -30.62 23.48
N ASP A 924 0.27 -29.81 24.22
CA ASP A 924 0.28 -28.35 24.09
C ASP A 924 1.66 -27.71 24.38
N ASP A 925 2.40 -28.24 25.35
CA ASP A 925 3.77 -27.81 25.70
C ASP A 925 4.77 -27.98 24.54
N ARG A 926 4.50 -28.90 23.60
CA ARG A 926 5.30 -29.09 22.38
C ARG A 926 4.75 -28.29 21.19
N CYS A 927 3.53 -27.77 21.30
CA CYS A 927 2.80 -27.23 20.15
C CYS A 927 3.27 -25.81 19.81
N THR A 928 3.90 -25.64 18.65
CA THR A 928 4.22 -24.33 18.04
C THR A 928 3.02 -23.59 17.47
N ARG A 929 1.80 -24.14 17.68
CA ARG A 929 0.50 -23.56 17.33
C ARG A 929 0.45 -23.09 15.87
N CYS A 930 0.93 -23.96 14.99
CA CYS A 930 1.18 -23.68 13.57
C CYS A 930 -0.02 -23.95 12.64
N GLY A 931 -1.16 -24.44 13.15
CA GLY A 931 -2.36 -24.74 12.36
C GLY A 931 -2.25 -25.90 11.37
N MET A 932 -1.05 -26.41 11.06
CA MET A 932 -0.83 -27.46 10.04
C MET A 932 -1.65 -28.74 10.29
N CYS A 933 -1.91 -29.08 11.55
CA CYS A 933 -2.76 -30.22 11.93
C CYS A 933 -4.22 -30.04 11.51
N LEU A 934 -4.77 -28.82 11.58
CA LEU A 934 -6.13 -28.47 11.17
C LEU A 934 -6.29 -28.68 9.66
N THR A 935 -5.39 -28.09 8.85
CA THR A 935 -5.40 -28.21 7.38
C THR A 935 -5.16 -29.65 6.90
N ALA A 936 -4.42 -30.45 7.68
CA ALA A 936 -4.15 -31.86 7.38
C ALA A 936 -5.23 -32.84 7.88
N CYS A 937 -6.33 -32.37 8.48
CA CYS A 937 -7.39 -33.23 9.02
C CYS A 937 -8.57 -33.34 8.04
N PRO A 938 -8.76 -34.48 7.34
CA PRO A 938 -9.83 -34.62 6.34
C PRO A 938 -11.23 -34.59 6.95
N GLU A 939 -11.38 -35.05 8.20
CA GLU A 939 -12.65 -35.10 8.93
C GLU A 939 -13.03 -33.77 9.61
N GLY A 940 -12.15 -32.75 9.56
CA GLY A 940 -12.30 -31.54 10.39
C GLY A 940 -12.25 -31.80 11.90
N ALA A 941 -11.76 -32.96 12.34
CA ALA A 941 -11.78 -33.44 13.73
C ALA A 941 -10.78 -32.74 14.68
N ILE A 942 -10.40 -31.49 14.40
CA ILE A 942 -9.52 -30.67 15.23
C ILE A 942 -10.19 -29.30 15.42
N GLU A 943 -10.55 -29.01 16.66
CA GLU A 943 -11.10 -27.75 17.12
C GLU A 943 -9.95 -26.81 17.55
N VAL A 944 -10.14 -25.51 17.30
CA VAL A 944 -9.28 -24.43 17.79
C VAL A 944 -10.01 -23.76 18.95
N ARG A 945 -9.37 -23.68 20.11
CA ARG A 945 -9.97 -23.24 21.38
C ARG A 945 -9.21 -22.08 22.01
#